data_AF-A0A9E5XX08-F1
#
_entry.id   AF-A0A9E5XX08-F1
#
_cell.length_a   1.000
_cell.length_b   1.000
_cell.length_c   1.000
_cell.angle_alpha   90.00
_cell.angle_beta   90.00
_cell.angle_gamma   90.00
#
_symmetry.space_group_name_H-M   'P 1'
#
loop_
_entity.id
_entity.type
_entity.pdbx_description
1 polymer ?
#
loop_
_entity_poly.entity_id
_entity_poly.type
_entity_poly.pdbx_seq_one_letter_code
_entity_poly.pdbx_strand_id
1 'polypeptide(L)'
;MAKKLTARDLFVKELKIGVHAGEAYLKEKGYEDIKLKPTTKLEGEILEILLEKYDTDGRIRAKYFPKEEPAPTEEKVSAEPAPEKTESASAETEQKAEPEEPIIKGPKIVGKVDLDKDKKKKKKAAKAEEPEKPKAEKPVDKAPEPAPEAQKPVEETPAEPAPEEKPAPEPQEAAAETVHPEVEEPEAEKEPAPQPEAKEAPAEEKPSEPTHIETKKPAELKLNFTGEKIDLDKLDPTTRPKKKTKAERKKAEEAKAANKPKKKRRKKVLRTKPGATADKAKKNLDQEAIDAKIKKELQERWERLQAKEGTKKKAKRLKRERKREKLAKLLAEQEREERTLRVAEFATVSELAGLMNVDPTEIIAKAFEELGMITTVNQRLDKETIELLAEEFGYEVEFADVEEVDDVEEETADNPEDLEQRPPVVTIMGHVDHGKTSLLDYIRNTNVVAGEAGGITQHIGAYNVTLPDGQRITFLDTPGHEAFTAMRARGTQVTDIAVIVIAADDDIMPQTKEAINHAKAAGVPIIFAINKVDKPTADPEKIKNKLAQMNLLVEEWGGEYQSKDISAKTGQGVDDLLEEILTRAELMELKANPKRLASGTVLEASLEKGKGYTANILVQNGTLRIGDYVVAGRNHGKVRAMYDERGNRIKEAGPSMPVQIIGLDGAPRAGDKFKVYADEKEAKKIAQKRDQIYREQQLRARRHITLDEIGRRLQLGEFKELNLIIKGDVDGSVEALSDALVKLSNEKVEVRIIHKGVGQITEADVNLAAASDAIIIGFNVRPSGKAAQLAQEEGVQIKTYSIIYEVIDDVKAALENMLSPVEREEVTGTAEVRQTFKISKVGTVAGCMVTSGKIYNKSRVRVIRDGIVIHDGELSSLKRYKDDVKEVSKGYECGLTIKNFNNIKEGDVIEAYQVKMEKQKL
;
A
#
# COMPACT_ATOMS: atom_id res chain seq x y z
N MET A 1 31.07 -11.22 -39.52
CA MET A 1 30.41 -10.38 -40.54
C MET A 1 30.15 -9.01 -39.94
N ALA A 2 30.77 -7.94 -40.46
CA ALA A 2 30.52 -6.58 -39.97
C ALA A 2 29.09 -6.11 -40.30
N LYS A 3 28.43 -5.42 -39.36
CA LYS A 3 27.11 -4.81 -39.59
C LYS A 3 27.27 -3.57 -40.47
N LYS A 4 27.04 -3.72 -41.79
CA LYS A 4 27.09 -2.63 -42.77
C LYS A 4 26.15 -1.48 -42.36
N LEU A 5 26.70 -0.32 -42.08
CA LEU A 5 25.98 0.85 -41.57
C LEU A 5 25.44 1.69 -42.73
N THR A 6 24.23 2.26 -42.60
CA THR A 6 23.71 3.23 -43.59
C THR A 6 23.93 4.66 -43.14
N ALA A 7 23.99 5.60 -44.09
CA ALA A 7 24.09 7.02 -43.78
C ALA A 7 22.94 7.51 -42.88
N ARG A 8 21.72 6.97 -43.04
CA ARG A 8 20.60 7.26 -42.11
C ARG A 8 20.85 6.72 -40.71
N ASP A 9 21.37 5.50 -40.57
CA ASP A 9 21.61 4.91 -39.25
C ASP A 9 22.73 5.65 -38.52
N LEU A 10 23.85 5.94 -39.19
CA LEU A 10 24.95 6.72 -38.62
C LEU A 10 24.47 8.12 -38.19
N PHE A 11 24.02 8.94 -39.16
CA PHE A 11 23.73 10.34 -38.88
C PHE A 11 22.46 10.52 -38.04
N VAL A 12 21.37 9.82 -38.32
CA VAL A 12 20.06 10.11 -37.69
C VAL A 12 19.82 9.31 -36.39
N LYS A 13 20.38 8.10 -36.24
CA LYS A 13 20.18 7.29 -35.02
C LYS A 13 21.32 7.41 -34.02
N GLU A 14 22.56 7.19 -34.46
CA GLU A 14 23.72 7.17 -33.56
C GLU A 14 24.19 8.62 -33.24
N LEU A 15 24.41 9.46 -34.27
CA LEU A 15 24.93 10.83 -34.11
C LEU A 15 23.86 11.94 -33.91
N LYS A 16 22.60 11.68 -34.27
CA LYS A 16 21.47 12.66 -34.26
C LYS A 16 21.69 13.95 -35.09
N ILE A 17 22.51 13.90 -36.14
CA ILE A 17 22.85 15.00 -37.05
C ILE A 17 22.14 14.82 -38.42
N GLY A 18 21.95 15.91 -39.18
CA GLY A 18 21.40 15.86 -40.54
C GLY A 18 22.41 15.34 -41.58
N VAL A 19 22.00 14.40 -42.44
CA VAL A 19 22.87 13.70 -43.41
C VAL A 19 23.66 14.66 -44.33
N HIS A 20 23.10 15.82 -44.68
CA HIS A 20 23.78 16.83 -45.51
C HIS A 20 25.06 17.41 -44.88
N ALA A 21 25.21 17.39 -43.55
CA ALA A 21 26.47 17.76 -42.89
C ALA A 21 27.60 16.76 -43.17
N GLY A 22 27.26 15.48 -43.40
CA GLY A 22 28.18 14.47 -43.91
C GLY A 22 28.58 14.75 -45.36
N GLU A 23 27.62 15.08 -46.23
CA GLU A 23 27.90 15.42 -47.64
C GLU A 23 28.80 16.65 -47.78
N ALA A 24 28.56 17.70 -46.97
CA ALA A 24 29.38 18.90 -46.97
C ALA A 24 30.83 18.60 -46.55
N TYR A 25 31.03 17.78 -45.53
CA TYR A 25 32.36 17.43 -45.04
C TYR A 25 33.13 16.48 -45.98
N LEU A 26 32.46 15.54 -46.64
CA LEU A 26 33.12 14.69 -47.64
C LEU A 26 33.67 15.51 -48.81
N LYS A 27 32.94 16.56 -49.23
CA LYS A 27 33.44 17.53 -50.22
C LYS A 27 34.63 18.34 -49.71
N GLU A 28 34.56 18.85 -48.46
CA GLU A 28 35.67 19.55 -47.79
C GLU A 28 36.94 18.68 -47.72
N LYS A 29 36.80 17.35 -47.64
CA LYS A 29 37.90 16.36 -47.70
C LYS A 29 38.25 15.86 -49.11
N GLY A 30 37.66 16.41 -50.17
CA GLY A 30 38.01 16.11 -51.57
C GLY A 30 37.21 14.99 -52.25
N TYR A 31 36.20 14.41 -51.60
CA TYR A 31 35.37 13.32 -52.15
C TYR A 31 34.10 13.87 -52.83
N GLU A 32 34.26 14.71 -53.86
CA GLU A 32 33.16 15.50 -54.43
C GLU A 32 32.04 14.70 -55.11
N ASP A 33 32.36 13.52 -55.66
CA ASP A 33 31.42 12.64 -56.35
C ASP A 33 30.39 11.94 -55.43
N ILE A 34 30.66 11.90 -54.12
CA ILE A 34 29.90 11.07 -53.17
C ILE A 34 28.64 11.79 -52.67
N LYS A 35 27.47 11.39 -53.20
CA LYS A 35 26.14 11.85 -52.75
C LYS A 35 25.55 10.86 -51.73
N LEU A 36 25.40 11.30 -50.48
CA LEU A 36 24.87 10.48 -49.38
C LEU A 36 23.35 10.51 -49.35
N LYS A 37 22.72 9.64 -50.14
CA LYS A 37 21.31 9.30 -49.93
C LYS A 37 21.15 8.60 -48.57
N PRO A 38 19.99 8.69 -47.89
CA PRO A 38 19.77 8.03 -46.60
C PRO A 38 20.03 6.50 -46.61
N THR A 39 19.92 5.86 -47.77
CA THR A 39 20.17 4.43 -47.98
C THR A 39 21.59 4.09 -48.47
N THR A 40 22.45 5.08 -48.68
CA THR A 40 23.88 4.85 -49.02
C THR A 40 24.55 4.12 -47.85
N LYS A 41 25.32 3.07 -48.17
CA LYS A 41 26.08 2.30 -47.18
C LYS A 41 27.43 2.96 -46.94
N LEU A 42 27.85 3.04 -45.69
CA LEU A 42 29.13 3.59 -45.26
C LEU A 42 30.02 2.44 -44.78
N GLU A 43 31.12 2.22 -45.49
CA GLU A 43 32.08 1.14 -45.26
C GLU A 43 33.48 1.64 -45.61
N GLY A 44 34.52 1.18 -44.90
CA GLY A 44 35.91 1.59 -45.12
C GLY A 44 36.22 3.04 -44.70
N GLU A 45 37.25 3.64 -45.33
CA GLU A 45 37.83 4.94 -45.01
C GLU A 45 36.79 6.08 -44.87
N ILE A 46 35.76 6.07 -45.71
CA ILE A 46 34.67 7.08 -45.69
C ILE A 46 33.93 7.06 -44.35
N LEU A 47 33.71 5.87 -43.76
CA LEU A 47 33.09 5.76 -42.44
C LEU A 47 34.03 6.26 -41.35
N GLU A 48 35.33 5.97 -41.44
CA GLU A 48 36.32 6.41 -40.46
C GLU A 48 36.52 7.93 -40.47
N ILE A 49 36.66 8.55 -41.64
CA ILE A 49 36.77 10.01 -41.79
C ILE A 49 35.53 10.73 -41.23
N LEU A 50 34.33 10.17 -41.47
CA LEU A 50 33.08 10.75 -40.92
C LEU A 50 33.00 10.61 -39.39
N LEU A 51 33.40 9.46 -38.84
CA LEU A 51 33.45 9.28 -37.39
C LEU A 51 34.50 10.19 -36.74
N GLU A 52 35.66 10.39 -37.36
CA GLU A 52 36.73 11.24 -36.82
C GLU A 52 36.36 12.72 -36.61
N LYS A 53 35.37 13.25 -37.34
CA LYS A 53 34.83 14.62 -37.10
C LYS A 53 33.59 14.67 -36.21
N TYR A 54 32.80 13.60 -36.15
CA TYR A 54 31.46 13.65 -35.54
C TYR A 54 31.25 12.72 -34.33
N ASP A 55 32.10 11.71 -34.09
CA ASP A 55 32.09 10.84 -32.91
C ASP A 55 33.17 11.30 -31.92
N THR A 56 32.92 12.44 -31.26
CA THR A 56 33.84 13.08 -30.29
C THR A 56 34.30 12.16 -29.17
N ASP A 57 33.43 11.23 -28.79
CA ASP A 57 33.61 10.35 -27.64
C ASP A 57 34.34 9.05 -28.05
N GLY A 58 34.63 8.86 -29.34
CA GLY A 58 35.27 7.67 -29.93
C GLY A 58 34.47 6.36 -29.81
N ARG A 59 33.27 6.43 -29.22
CA ARG A 59 32.45 5.27 -28.81
C ARG A 59 31.89 4.52 -30.00
N ILE A 60 31.58 5.21 -31.10
CA ILE A 60 31.09 4.59 -32.34
C ILE A 60 32.29 4.08 -33.15
N ARG A 61 33.42 4.80 -33.20
CA ARG A 61 34.66 4.34 -33.85
C ARG A 61 35.15 3.03 -33.25
N ALA A 62 35.22 2.90 -31.92
CA ALA A 62 35.60 1.65 -31.24
C ALA A 62 34.65 0.47 -31.51
N LYS A 63 33.35 0.74 -31.73
CA LYS A 63 32.29 -0.26 -32.02
C LYS A 63 32.39 -0.85 -33.43
N TYR A 64 32.99 -0.13 -34.38
CA TYR A 64 33.14 -0.56 -35.78
C TYR A 64 34.60 -0.84 -36.20
N PHE A 65 35.57 -0.26 -35.51
CA PHE A 65 37.01 -0.46 -35.69
C PHE A 65 37.70 -0.79 -34.34
N PRO A 66 37.39 -1.95 -33.73
CA PRO A 66 38.15 -2.41 -32.56
C PRO A 66 39.61 -2.68 -32.97
N LYS A 67 40.57 -2.18 -32.19
CA LYS A 67 41.99 -2.48 -32.39
C LYS A 67 42.29 -3.90 -31.91
N GLU A 68 43.06 -4.66 -32.68
CA GLU A 68 43.64 -5.92 -32.22
C GLU A 68 44.85 -5.61 -31.32
N GLU A 69 44.87 -6.16 -30.10
CA GLU A 69 46.01 -6.04 -29.19
C GLU A 69 47.08 -7.10 -29.53
N PRO A 70 48.38 -6.73 -29.54
CA PRO A 70 49.46 -7.68 -29.83
C PRO A 70 49.69 -8.64 -28.66
N ALA A 71 50.05 -9.89 -28.98
CA ALA A 71 50.39 -10.89 -27.97
C ALA A 71 51.69 -10.52 -27.21
N PRO A 72 51.79 -10.84 -25.90
CA PRO A 72 52.94 -10.45 -25.08
C PRO A 72 54.22 -11.17 -25.50
N THR A 73 55.35 -10.46 -25.44
CA THR A 73 56.71 -10.98 -25.67
C THR A 73 57.64 -10.58 -24.52
N GLU A 74 58.78 -11.26 -24.40
CA GLU A 74 59.55 -11.36 -23.15
C GLU A 74 60.57 -10.21 -22.91
N GLU A 75 60.75 -9.82 -21.63
CA GLU A 75 62.00 -9.36 -20.98
C GLU A 75 63.03 -8.44 -21.72
N LYS A 76 63.24 -7.20 -21.22
CA LYS A 76 64.48 -6.78 -20.47
C LYS A 76 64.65 -5.26 -20.16
N VAL A 77 64.86 -4.96 -18.87
CA VAL A 77 65.98 -4.21 -18.21
C VAL A 77 66.44 -2.80 -18.70
N SER A 78 66.71 -1.91 -17.71
CA SER A 78 67.48 -0.61 -17.74
C SER A 78 66.83 0.63 -18.39
N ALA A 79 67.05 1.89 -17.96
CA ALA A 79 67.62 2.49 -16.72
C ALA A 79 67.22 3.99 -16.56
N GLU A 80 67.66 4.63 -15.45
CA GLU A 80 67.52 6.05 -14.99
C GLU A 80 68.05 7.16 -15.95
N PRO A 81 67.88 8.50 -15.71
CA PRO A 81 67.48 9.23 -14.48
C PRO A 81 66.47 10.42 -14.60
N ALA A 82 66.23 11.13 -13.48
CA ALA A 82 65.42 12.36 -13.29
C ALA A 82 66.20 13.69 -13.62
N PRO A 83 65.76 14.95 -13.31
CA PRO A 83 65.19 15.52 -12.06
C PRO A 83 63.87 16.35 -12.31
N GLU A 84 63.31 17.27 -11.48
CA GLU A 84 63.66 18.01 -10.24
C GLU A 84 62.35 18.51 -9.56
N LYS A 85 61.96 18.13 -8.32
CA LYS A 85 62.23 18.69 -6.95
C LYS A 85 61.65 20.07 -6.54
N THR A 86 60.79 20.06 -5.50
CA THR A 86 60.75 20.91 -4.27
C THR A 86 59.63 20.34 -3.37
N GLU A 87 59.89 19.72 -2.20
CA GLU A 87 60.24 20.25 -0.86
C GLU A 87 59.05 20.84 -0.06
N SER A 88 58.86 20.60 1.27
CA SER A 88 59.38 19.56 2.19
C SER A 88 58.76 19.66 3.60
N ALA A 89 58.36 18.54 4.23
CA ALA A 89 58.39 18.18 5.69
C ALA A 89 57.38 17.04 5.97
N SER A 90 57.65 15.83 6.50
CA SER A 90 58.59 15.24 7.49
C SER A 90 58.14 15.40 8.96
N ALA A 91 57.97 14.36 9.78
CA ALA A 91 58.16 12.89 9.65
C ALA A 91 57.08 12.14 10.49
N GLU A 92 57.09 10.85 10.89
CA GLU A 92 58.04 9.70 10.89
C GLU A 92 57.19 8.38 10.96
N THR A 93 57.44 7.28 10.21
CA THR A 93 58.33 6.09 10.46
C THR A 93 57.92 5.23 11.69
N GLU A 94 57.81 3.88 11.71
CA GLU A 94 58.43 2.73 11.01
C GLU A 94 57.36 1.72 10.46
N GLN A 95 57.37 1.16 9.24
CA GLN A 95 58.23 0.15 8.52
C GLN A 95 57.83 -1.36 8.62
N LYS A 96 57.99 -2.07 7.47
CA LYS A 96 57.90 -3.54 7.19
C LYS A 96 56.50 -4.17 7.06
N ALA A 97 56.27 -5.23 6.26
CA ALA A 97 57.00 -5.80 5.09
C ALA A 97 56.10 -6.84 4.35
N GLU A 98 56.37 -7.13 3.08
CA GLU A 98 55.71 -8.20 2.30
C GLU A 98 56.24 -9.61 2.61
N PRO A 99 55.42 -10.65 2.38
CA PRO A 99 55.91 -11.92 1.83
C PRO A 99 55.05 -12.48 0.67
N GLU A 100 55.62 -13.43 -0.08
CA GLU A 100 55.18 -13.92 -1.40
C GLU A 100 54.01 -14.95 -1.39
N GLU A 101 53.31 -15.09 -2.53
CA GLU A 101 52.33 -16.16 -2.78
C GLU A 101 52.96 -17.48 -3.30
N PRO A 102 52.52 -18.67 -2.83
CA PRO A 102 52.90 -19.96 -3.41
C PRO A 102 51.86 -20.53 -4.40
N ILE A 103 52.31 -20.84 -5.63
CA ILE A 103 51.51 -21.34 -6.75
C ILE A 103 50.93 -22.76 -6.52
N ILE A 104 49.64 -22.97 -6.87
CA ILE A 104 49.00 -24.31 -6.94
C ILE A 104 48.48 -24.60 -8.36
N LYS A 105 48.60 -25.86 -8.79
CA LYS A 105 48.40 -26.32 -10.19
C LYS A 105 47.00 -26.88 -10.44
N GLY A 106 46.39 -26.53 -11.58
CA GLY A 106 45.10 -27.08 -12.02
C GLY A 106 45.17 -28.50 -12.61
N PRO A 107 44.06 -29.27 -12.59
CA PRO A 107 43.96 -30.62 -13.15
C PRO A 107 43.75 -30.64 -14.68
N LYS A 108 43.99 -31.80 -15.32
CA LYS A 108 43.96 -31.99 -16.78
C LYS A 108 42.64 -32.59 -17.31
N ILE A 109 42.39 -32.39 -18.61
CA ILE A 109 41.19 -32.80 -19.35
C ILE A 109 41.41 -34.10 -20.16
N VAL A 110 40.43 -35.01 -20.10
CA VAL A 110 40.07 -36.05 -21.11
C VAL A 110 38.62 -36.48 -20.79
N GLY A 111 37.72 -36.77 -21.73
CA GLY A 111 37.71 -36.65 -23.20
C GLY A 111 36.27 -36.88 -23.73
N LYS A 112 35.92 -36.40 -24.93
CA LYS A 112 34.54 -36.44 -25.46
C LYS A 112 34.17 -37.77 -26.15
N VAL A 113 32.90 -38.19 -26.03
CA VAL A 113 32.14 -38.96 -27.04
C VAL A 113 30.68 -38.49 -27.02
N ASP A 114 30.06 -38.41 -28.20
CA ASP A 114 28.73 -37.83 -28.43
C ASP A 114 27.54 -38.77 -28.10
N LEU A 115 26.35 -38.19 -27.94
CA LEU A 115 25.09 -38.90 -27.68
C LEU A 115 23.92 -38.27 -28.46
N ASP A 116 23.62 -38.77 -29.66
CA ASP A 116 22.27 -38.63 -30.24
C ASP A 116 22.00 -39.59 -31.44
N LYS A 117 21.08 -40.57 -31.26
CA LYS A 117 20.12 -41.10 -32.27
C LYS A 117 19.40 -42.41 -31.89
N ASP A 118 18.08 -42.28 -31.69
CA ASP A 118 17.03 -42.98 -32.45
C ASP A 118 17.03 -44.54 -32.55
N LYS A 119 16.14 -45.23 -31.79
CA LYS A 119 14.97 -45.95 -32.36
C LYS A 119 14.02 -46.68 -31.39
N LYS A 120 12.78 -46.87 -31.86
CA LYS A 120 11.67 -47.63 -31.23
C LYS A 120 11.67 -49.12 -31.66
N LYS A 121 11.36 -50.07 -30.74
CA LYS A 121 10.23 -51.07 -30.86
C LYS A 121 10.25 -52.26 -29.85
N LYS A 122 9.08 -52.45 -29.20
CA LYS A 122 8.34 -53.70 -28.85
C LYS A 122 9.04 -54.95 -28.23
N LYS A 123 8.46 -55.38 -27.08
CA LYS A 123 7.99 -56.75 -26.68
C LYS A 123 8.88 -57.98 -27.01
N LYS A 124 9.06 -58.99 -26.13
CA LYS A 124 7.99 -59.68 -25.37
C LYS A 124 8.53 -60.59 -24.23
N ALA A 125 7.87 -60.53 -23.06
CA ALA A 125 7.67 -61.54 -22.00
C ALA A 125 8.73 -62.61 -21.61
N ALA A 126 9.00 -62.68 -20.30
CA ALA A 126 9.13 -63.93 -19.54
C ALA A 126 8.42 -63.79 -18.16
N LYS A 127 7.94 -64.91 -17.61
CA LYS A 127 7.36 -65.12 -16.27
C LYS A 127 8.20 -66.25 -15.62
N ALA A 128 8.25 -66.52 -14.32
CA ALA A 128 7.68 -65.92 -13.11
C ALA A 128 8.52 -66.40 -11.90
N GLU A 129 8.40 -65.78 -10.72
CA GLU A 129 8.29 -66.50 -9.43
C GLU A 129 7.92 -65.53 -8.29
N GLU A 130 7.40 -66.08 -7.20
CA GLU A 130 6.88 -65.41 -6.00
C GLU A 130 7.35 -66.23 -4.78
N PRO A 131 7.57 -65.63 -3.59
CA PRO A 131 6.79 -66.10 -2.44
C PRO A 131 6.44 -65.02 -1.40
N GLU A 132 5.76 -65.47 -0.33
CA GLU A 132 4.97 -64.68 0.61
C GLU A 132 5.71 -64.10 1.84
N LYS A 133 4.93 -63.41 2.68
CA LYS A 133 5.29 -62.92 4.03
C LYS A 133 5.34 -64.07 5.06
N PRO A 134 6.22 -64.02 6.06
CA PRO A 134 6.06 -64.75 7.32
C PRO A 134 5.41 -63.90 8.44
N LYS A 135 4.82 -64.54 9.46
CA LYS A 135 4.30 -63.86 10.66
C LYS A 135 4.42 -64.76 11.91
N ALA A 136 5.13 -64.25 12.93
CA ALA A 136 5.15 -64.67 14.34
C ALA A 136 5.62 -66.10 14.73
N GLU A 137 6.52 -66.16 15.73
CA GLU A 137 6.49 -67.20 16.78
C GLU A 137 7.08 -66.66 18.11
N LYS A 138 7.14 -67.49 19.17
CA LYS A 138 7.18 -67.08 20.60
C LYS A 138 8.56 -67.19 21.29
N PRO A 139 8.70 -66.61 22.49
CA PRO A 139 9.42 -67.24 23.62
C PRO A 139 8.52 -67.44 24.86
N VAL A 140 9.07 -68.01 25.95
CA VAL A 140 8.33 -68.60 27.10
C VAL A 140 8.94 -68.22 28.48
N ASP A 141 8.06 -68.08 29.48
CA ASP A 141 8.16 -67.96 30.96
C ASP A 141 9.52 -67.97 31.71
N LYS A 142 9.62 -67.10 32.74
CA LYS A 142 9.81 -67.48 34.17
C LYS A 142 9.79 -66.29 35.18
N ALA A 143 9.37 -66.58 36.41
CA ALA A 143 9.49 -65.77 37.65
C ALA A 143 10.48 -66.49 38.64
N PRO A 144 10.87 -66.00 39.87
CA PRO A 144 10.02 -65.34 40.89
C PRO A 144 10.66 -64.25 41.83
N GLU A 145 9.81 -63.68 42.70
CA GLU A 145 9.92 -63.13 44.10
C GLU A 145 11.24 -63.05 44.94
N PRO A 146 11.28 -62.38 46.15
CA PRO A 146 10.41 -61.30 46.73
C PRO A 146 11.09 -60.22 47.65
N ALA A 147 10.32 -59.14 47.97
CA ALA A 147 10.20 -58.39 49.26
C ALA A 147 11.42 -57.72 49.96
N PRO A 148 11.22 -56.88 51.02
CA PRO A 148 10.00 -56.21 51.55
C PRO A 148 10.10 -54.66 51.32
N GLU A 149 9.42 -53.67 51.94
CA GLU A 149 8.28 -53.43 52.87
C GLU A 149 7.75 -51.99 52.48
N ALA A 150 6.76 -51.25 53.02
CA ALA A 150 5.77 -51.25 54.13
C ALA A 150 4.63 -50.23 53.77
N GLN A 151 3.65 -49.77 54.58
CA GLN A 151 3.18 -50.07 55.94
C GLN A 151 1.64 -49.81 56.07
N LYS A 152 1.14 -49.08 57.08
CA LYS A 152 -0.28 -48.76 57.43
C LYS A 152 -0.36 -47.45 58.27
N PRO A 153 -1.53 -46.90 58.71
CA PRO A 153 -2.97 -47.31 58.61
C PRO A 153 -3.84 -46.24 57.87
N VAL A 154 -5.18 -46.19 57.70
CA VAL A 154 -6.45 -47.01 57.74
C VAL A 154 -7.54 -46.19 56.96
N GLU A 155 -8.86 -46.41 56.82
CA GLU A 155 -9.93 -47.36 57.25
C GLU A 155 -10.94 -47.49 56.04
N GLU A 156 -12.28 -47.67 55.97
CA GLU A 156 -13.48 -47.90 56.83
C GLU A 156 -14.61 -48.56 55.97
N THR A 157 -15.78 -48.93 56.55
CA THR A 157 -17.02 -49.47 55.90
C THR A 157 -18.26 -49.11 56.78
N PRO A 158 -19.58 -49.17 56.34
CA PRO A 158 -20.20 -50.19 55.45
C PRO A 158 -21.47 -49.77 54.61
N ALA A 159 -22.16 -50.77 54.03
CA ALA A 159 -23.64 -50.96 53.91
C ALA A 159 -24.33 -51.07 52.52
N GLU A 160 -25.34 -51.96 52.48
CA GLU A 160 -26.32 -52.35 51.43
C GLU A 160 -27.77 -52.14 52.02
N PRO A 161 -28.96 -52.58 51.48
CA PRO A 161 -29.29 -53.39 50.27
C PRO A 161 -30.55 -52.96 49.42
N ALA A 162 -30.78 -53.63 48.26
CA ALA A 162 -32.03 -54.19 47.64
C ALA A 162 -33.42 -53.43 47.62
N PRO A 163 -34.55 -53.93 47.00
CA PRO A 163 -34.81 -55.17 46.22
C PRO A 163 -35.71 -55.08 44.93
N GLU A 164 -35.88 -56.24 44.25
CA GLU A 164 -37.00 -56.69 43.35
C GLU A 164 -37.27 -56.00 41.98
N GLU A 165 -37.90 -56.62 40.95
CA GLU A 165 -38.81 -57.80 40.84
C GLU A 165 -38.62 -58.63 39.50
N LYS A 166 -39.26 -59.81 39.36
CA LYS A 166 -39.34 -60.68 38.14
C LYS A 166 -40.61 -61.59 38.18
N PRO A 167 -41.29 -61.92 37.04
CA PRO A 167 -41.11 -63.24 36.38
C PRO A 167 -41.39 -63.31 34.83
N ALA A 168 -41.39 -64.52 34.23
CA ALA A 168 -41.64 -64.84 32.79
C ALA A 168 -43.02 -65.59 32.57
N PRO A 169 -43.46 -66.09 31.37
CA PRO A 169 -42.83 -67.19 30.58
C PRO A 169 -43.11 -67.27 29.02
N GLU A 170 -42.72 -68.39 28.38
CA GLU A 170 -43.10 -68.92 27.02
C GLU A 170 -44.06 -70.16 27.17
N PRO A 171 -44.62 -70.92 26.17
CA PRO A 171 -44.18 -71.22 24.76
C PRO A 171 -45.29 -71.56 23.67
N GLN A 172 -44.92 -72.29 22.59
CA GLN A 172 -45.68 -72.95 21.47
C GLN A 172 -46.02 -72.06 20.23
N GLU A 173 -45.80 -72.38 18.92
CA GLU A 173 -45.75 -73.59 18.02
C GLU A 173 -47.06 -73.87 17.22
N ALA A 174 -47.08 -74.29 15.93
CA ALA A 174 -46.03 -74.71 14.96
C ALA A 174 -46.46 -74.67 13.46
N ALA A 175 -45.45 -74.79 12.54
CA ALA A 175 -45.47 -75.28 11.13
C ALA A 175 -46.31 -74.57 10.02
N ALA A 176 -45.92 -74.45 8.72
CA ALA A 176 -44.67 -74.63 7.92
C ALA A 176 -44.90 -73.99 6.49
N GLU A 177 -44.20 -74.18 5.34
CA GLU A 177 -43.08 -75.04 4.85
C GLU A 177 -42.46 -74.51 3.49
N THR A 178 -41.37 -75.16 3.01
CA THR A 178 -40.78 -75.37 1.64
C THR A 178 -40.75 -74.35 0.43
N VAL A 179 -39.52 -74.04 -0.03
CA VAL A 179 -38.96 -74.07 -1.44
C VAL A 179 -39.19 -72.87 -2.44
N HIS A 180 -38.27 -72.75 -3.43
CA HIS A 180 -38.24 -71.83 -4.62
C HIS A 180 -39.18 -72.33 -5.77
N PRO A 181 -39.24 -71.81 -7.05
CA PRO A 181 -38.62 -70.66 -7.74
C PRO A 181 -39.56 -69.76 -8.62
N GLU A 182 -38.97 -68.73 -9.26
CA GLU A 182 -39.10 -68.16 -10.64
C GLU A 182 -40.33 -68.41 -11.61
N VAL A 183 -40.59 -67.45 -12.54
CA VAL A 183 -41.20 -67.52 -13.92
C VAL A 183 -42.56 -66.79 -14.25
N GLU A 184 -42.49 -65.88 -15.26
CA GLU A 184 -43.36 -65.38 -16.38
C GLU A 184 -44.90 -65.01 -16.37
N GLU A 185 -45.21 -63.91 -17.11
CA GLU A 185 -46.26 -63.50 -18.12
C GLU A 185 -47.55 -64.34 -18.46
N PRO A 186 -48.63 -63.80 -19.13
CA PRO A 186 -48.66 -63.27 -20.55
C PRO A 186 -49.79 -62.21 -20.97
N GLU A 187 -50.05 -62.01 -22.29
CA GLU A 187 -50.99 -61.04 -22.98
C GLU A 187 -52.49 -61.53 -23.16
N ALA A 188 -53.47 -61.03 -23.99
CA ALA A 188 -53.63 -60.14 -25.20
C ALA A 188 -55.15 -59.74 -25.42
N GLU A 189 -55.75 -59.06 -26.44
CA GLU A 189 -55.38 -58.31 -27.69
C GLU A 189 -56.57 -57.47 -28.32
N LYS A 190 -56.30 -56.61 -29.35
CA LYS A 190 -57.10 -56.10 -30.55
C LYS A 190 -58.52 -55.41 -30.54
N GLU A 191 -58.54 -54.12 -30.98
CA GLU A 191 -59.25 -53.43 -32.13
C GLU A 191 -60.79 -53.51 -32.46
N PRO A 192 -61.42 -52.65 -33.34
CA PRO A 192 -61.06 -51.31 -33.94
C PRO A 192 -62.19 -50.22 -34.19
N ALA A 193 -61.78 -48.94 -34.46
CA ALA A 193 -62.34 -47.90 -35.42
C ALA A 193 -63.75 -47.20 -35.27
N PRO A 194 -64.05 -46.01 -35.91
CA PRO A 194 -63.23 -44.80 -36.21
C PRO A 194 -63.91 -43.35 -36.17
N GLN A 195 -63.11 -42.29 -35.88
CA GLN A 195 -63.11 -40.88 -36.41
C GLN A 195 -64.27 -39.84 -36.13
N PRO A 196 -64.04 -38.48 -36.27
CA PRO A 196 -62.80 -37.66 -36.43
C PRO A 196 -62.67 -36.34 -35.58
N GLU A 197 -61.54 -35.61 -35.80
CA GLU A 197 -61.20 -34.16 -35.57
C GLU A 197 -60.32 -33.69 -34.36
N ALA A 198 -59.06 -33.33 -34.69
CA ALA A 198 -58.13 -32.25 -34.25
C ALA A 198 -58.11 -31.67 -32.79
N LYS A 199 -56.99 -31.22 -32.17
CA LYS A 199 -55.49 -31.35 -32.24
C LYS A 199 -54.90 -30.29 -31.24
N GLU A 200 -53.65 -30.22 -30.73
CA GLU A 200 -52.39 -31.01 -30.69
C GLU A 200 -51.52 -30.51 -29.48
N ALA A 201 -50.38 -31.14 -29.15
CA ALA A 201 -49.44 -30.75 -28.06
C ALA A 201 -47.96 -31.23 -28.38
N PRO A 202 -46.92 -31.09 -27.51
CA PRO A 202 -45.51 -31.23 -27.90
C PRO A 202 -44.80 -32.60 -27.63
N ALA A 203 -43.66 -32.83 -28.33
CA ALA A 203 -42.51 -33.73 -28.02
C ALA A 203 -42.65 -35.27 -28.31
N GLU A 204 -41.62 -36.09 -28.64
CA GLU A 204 -40.24 -35.88 -29.19
C GLU A 204 -39.60 -37.18 -29.80
N GLU A 205 -38.28 -37.17 -30.08
CA GLU A 205 -37.36 -38.30 -30.45
C GLU A 205 -37.45 -38.94 -31.88
N LYS A 206 -36.68 -40.03 -32.12
CA LYS A 206 -36.00 -40.46 -33.39
C LYS A 206 -36.42 -41.90 -33.85
N PRO A 207 -36.02 -42.48 -35.03
CA PRO A 207 -34.85 -42.26 -35.94
C PRO A 207 -35.24 -42.15 -37.46
N SER A 208 -34.50 -42.51 -38.55
CA SER A 208 -33.28 -43.29 -38.84
C SER A 208 -32.57 -42.97 -40.21
N GLU A 209 -31.65 -43.87 -40.61
CA GLU A 209 -30.73 -44.02 -41.77
C GLU A 209 -31.28 -44.14 -43.24
N PRO A 210 -30.44 -44.20 -44.31
CA PRO A 210 -28.98 -43.91 -44.45
C PRO A 210 -28.57 -43.07 -45.72
N THR A 211 -27.24 -42.94 -45.96
CA THR A 211 -26.51 -42.51 -47.20
C THR A 211 -26.40 -41.00 -47.52
N HIS A 212 -25.28 -40.43 -48.05
CA HIS A 212 -23.83 -40.77 -48.08
C HIS A 212 -23.02 -39.54 -48.62
N ILE A 213 -21.70 -39.39 -48.27
CA ILE A 213 -20.66 -38.51 -48.93
C ILE A 213 -20.85 -36.96 -48.76
N GLU A 214 -19.85 -36.08 -48.50
CA GLU A 214 -18.43 -36.23 -48.11
C GLU A 214 -17.85 -35.03 -47.27
N THR A 215 -16.62 -35.24 -46.79
CA THR A 215 -15.77 -34.54 -45.80
C THR A 215 -15.23 -33.09 -46.03
N LYS A 216 -14.91 -32.35 -44.93
CA LYS A 216 -13.57 -31.84 -44.48
C LYS A 216 -13.47 -30.36 -43.95
N LYS A 217 -13.02 -30.26 -42.69
CA LYS A 217 -12.08 -29.30 -42.02
C LYS A 217 -12.07 -27.76 -42.31
N PRO A 218 -12.03 -26.90 -41.26
CA PRO A 218 -11.60 -25.50 -41.33
C PRO A 218 -10.09 -25.29 -41.02
N ALA A 219 -9.50 -24.18 -41.49
CA ALA A 219 -8.16 -23.70 -41.09
C ALA A 219 -7.96 -22.18 -41.33
N GLU A 220 -6.96 -21.61 -40.66
CA GLU A 220 -6.55 -20.19 -40.53
C GLU A 220 -6.28 -19.39 -41.82
N LEU A 221 -6.36 -18.04 -41.73
CA LEU A 221 -5.45 -17.00 -42.30
C LEU A 221 -5.92 -15.60 -41.78
N LYS A 222 -5.19 -14.89 -40.92
CA LYS A 222 -4.08 -13.93 -41.21
C LYS A 222 -4.46 -12.75 -42.12
N LEU A 223 -4.59 -11.56 -41.53
CA LEU A 223 -4.60 -10.28 -42.27
C LEU A 223 -3.19 -9.90 -42.74
N ASN A 224 -3.12 -9.22 -43.88
CA ASN A 224 -1.99 -8.37 -44.30
C ASN A 224 -2.41 -7.49 -45.49
N PHE A 225 -1.51 -6.58 -45.88
CA PHE A 225 -1.53 -5.71 -47.08
C PHE A 225 -2.38 -4.42 -47.07
N THR A 226 -1.61 -3.35 -46.92
CA THR A 226 -1.74 -1.98 -47.43
C THR A 226 -2.63 -1.76 -48.67
N GLY A 227 -3.64 -0.91 -48.47
CA GLY A 227 -3.87 0.36 -49.20
C GLY A 227 -3.59 0.49 -50.70
N GLU A 228 -4.66 0.82 -51.45
CA GLU A 228 -4.58 1.50 -52.74
C GLU A 228 -5.62 2.65 -52.81
N LYS A 229 -5.60 3.44 -53.89
CA LYS A 229 -6.38 4.68 -54.05
C LYS A 229 -7.83 4.38 -54.50
N ILE A 230 -8.73 5.33 -54.24
CA ILE A 230 -10.08 5.36 -54.83
C ILE A 230 -10.30 6.76 -55.42
N ASP A 231 -10.80 6.81 -56.65
CA ASP A 231 -10.89 8.03 -57.46
C ASP A 231 -12.00 9.00 -57.01
N LEU A 232 -11.71 10.29 -57.13
CA LEU A 232 -12.72 11.35 -57.08
C LEU A 232 -13.26 11.57 -58.50
N ASP A 233 -14.43 11.04 -58.83
CA ASP A 233 -15.31 11.64 -59.87
C ASP A 233 -16.78 11.11 -59.93
N LYS A 234 -17.28 10.42 -58.90
CA LYS A 234 -18.69 9.97 -58.84
C LYS A 234 -19.32 10.12 -57.45
N LEU A 235 -19.85 11.31 -57.14
CA LEU A 235 -20.75 11.56 -56.02
C LEU A 235 -21.54 12.87 -56.23
N ASP A 236 -22.80 12.76 -56.66
CA ASP A 236 -23.67 13.91 -56.94
C ASP A 236 -24.11 14.67 -55.66
N PRO A 237 -24.30 16.01 -55.69
CA PRO A 237 -24.27 16.82 -54.47
C PRO A 237 -25.66 17.16 -53.91
N THR A 238 -26.21 16.32 -53.03
CA THR A 238 -27.34 16.71 -52.14
C THR A 238 -27.05 16.42 -50.66
N THR A 239 -27.78 17.12 -49.78
CA THR A 239 -27.81 16.95 -48.30
C THR A 239 -26.48 17.04 -47.52
N ARG A 240 -25.77 18.18 -47.60
CA ARG A 240 -24.66 18.53 -46.67
C ARG A 240 -24.89 19.89 -45.97
N PRO A 241 -24.99 19.97 -44.63
CA PRO A 241 -25.23 21.24 -43.93
C PRO A 241 -24.05 22.22 -44.03
N LYS A 242 -24.32 23.49 -44.33
CA LYS A 242 -23.29 24.55 -44.42
C LYS A 242 -23.08 25.28 -43.08
N LYS A 243 -21.83 25.71 -42.82
CA LYS A 243 -21.48 26.62 -41.70
C LYS A 243 -22.27 27.93 -41.80
N LYS A 244 -22.88 28.37 -40.70
CA LYS A 244 -23.51 29.70 -40.58
C LYS A 244 -22.46 30.79 -40.34
N THR A 245 -22.69 31.98 -40.89
CA THR A 245 -21.77 33.13 -40.79
C THR A 245 -22.06 34.01 -39.57
N LYS A 246 -21.08 34.86 -39.21
CA LYS A 246 -21.05 35.64 -37.96
C LYS A 246 -22.23 36.64 -37.80
N ALA A 247 -22.99 36.92 -38.86
CA ALA A 247 -24.14 37.83 -38.85
C ALA A 247 -25.44 37.19 -38.32
N GLU A 248 -25.63 35.87 -38.44
CA GLU A 248 -26.86 35.21 -37.96
C GLU A 248 -26.91 35.08 -36.43
N ARG A 249 -25.76 34.99 -35.75
CA ARG A 249 -25.73 34.81 -34.29
C ARG A 249 -26.42 35.96 -33.54
N LYS A 250 -26.18 37.23 -33.93
CA LYS A 250 -26.79 38.39 -33.25
C LYS A 250 -28.33 38.44 -33.34
N LYS A 251 -28.94 37.91 -34.41
CA LYS A 251 -30.42 37.86 -34.53
C LYS A 251 -31.07 36.67 -33.82
N ALA A 252 -30.30 35.66 -33.40
CA ALA A 252 -30.78 34.60 -32.52
C ALA A 252 -30.78 35.01 -31.03
N GLU A 253 -29.98 36.02 -30.69
CA GLU A 253 -29.76 36.52 -29.32
C GLU A 253 -30.92 37.45 -28.87
N GLU A 254 -31.33 38.38 -29.73
CA GLU A 254 -32.47 39.29 -29.48
C GLU A 254 -33.83 38.55 -29.37
N ALA A 255 -33.94 37.34 -29.94
CA ALA A 255 -35.20 36.59 -30.04
C ALA A 255 -35.60 35.83 -28.76
N LYS A 256 -34.69 35.65 -27.78
CA LYS A 256 -34.97 34.87 -26.55
C LYS A 256 -35.46 35.70 -25.35
N ALA A 257 -35.48 37.03 -25.45
CA ALA A 257 -35.86 37.93 -24.34
C ALA A 257 -37.39 38.19 -24.19
N ALA A 258 -38.23 37.51 -24.97
CA ALA A 258 -39.62 37.92 -25.22
C ALA A 258 -40.72 37.08 -24.52
N ASN A 259 -40.49 36.61 -23.29
CA ASN A 259 -41.43 35.98 -22.33
C ASN A 259 -40.77 36.06 -20.92
N LYS A 260 -41.43 36.04 -19.75
CA LYS A 260 -42.82 36.23 -19.25
C LYS A 260 -42.73 36.28 -17.69
N PRO A 261 -43.70 36.80 -16.92
CA PRO A 261 -44.62 37.93 -17.09
C PRO A 261 -44.30 39.10 -16.10
N LYS A 262 -45.13 40.17 -16.07
CA LYS A 262 -44.92 41.36 -15.18
C LYS A 262 -45.83 41.37 -13.95
N LYS A 263 -45.28 41.61 -12.74
CA LYS A 263 -46.00 42.20 -11.58
C LYS A 263 -45.33 43.51 -11.13
N LYS A 264 -46.06 44.36 -10.40
CA LYS A 264 -45.85 45.83 -10.37
C LYS A 264 -45.39 46.34 -9.00
N ARG A 265 -44.41 47.25 -8.98
CA ARG A 265 -44.32 48.31 -7.95
C ARG A 265 -44.24 49.68 -8.64
N ARG A 266 -45.22 50.55 -8.39
CA ARG A 266 -45.28 51.92 -8.92
C ARG A 266 -44.60 52.89 -7.93
N LYS A 267 -43.67 53.72 -8.39
CA LYS A 267 -43.41 55.01 -7.72
C LYS A 267 -44.66 55.89 -7.89
N LYS A 268 -45.03 56.65 -6.86
CA LYS A 268 -46.15 57.60 -6.89
C LYS A 268 -45.67 58.94 -6.35
N VAL A 269 -45.73 59.97 -7.17
CA VAL A 269 -45.50 61.37 -6.77
C VAL A 269 -46.85 62.07 -6.84
N LEU A 270 -47.29 62.68 -5.74
CA LEU A 270 -48.23 63.79 -5.80
C LEU A 270 -48.14 64.70 -4.56
N ARG A 271 -48.46 65.96 -4.76
CA ARG A 271 -48.51 67.03 -3.74
C ARG A 271 -49.79 66.94 -2.92
N THR A 272 -49.76 67.52 -1.73
CA THR A 272 -50.88 68.30 -1.18
C THR A 272 -50.41 69.68 -0.75
N LYS A 273 -51.33 70.64 -0.72
CA LYS A 273 -51.13 72.00 -0.17
C LYS A 273 -51.46 71.98 1.35
N PRO A 274 -51.27 73.09 2.10
CA PRO A 274 -52.34 74.10 2.14
C PRO A 274 -51.94 75.44 1.51
N GLY A 275 -52.91 76.35 1.37
CA GLY A 275 -52.67 77.73 0.96
C GLY A 275 -53.32 78.70 1.94
N ALA A 276 -52.87 79.95 1.91
CA ALA A 276 -53.52 81.09 2.51
C ALA A 276 -53.46 82.26 1.51
N THR A 277 -54.39 83.21 1.65
CA THR A 277 -54.53 84.37 0.75
C THR A 277 -53.48 85.45 1.03
N ALA A 278 -53.26 86.31 0.03
CA ALA A 278 -52.56 87.57 0.26
C ALA A 278 -53.48 88.56 0.97
N ASP A 279 -52.95 89.31 1.93
CA ASP A 279 -53.58 90.55 2.39
C ASP A 279 -52.53 91.57 2.85
N LYS A 280 -52.88 92.86 2.87
CA LYS A 280 -51.93 93.98 3.12
C LYS A 280 -52.20 94.66 4.46
N ALA A 281 -51.21 94.66 5.36
CA ALA A 281 -51.19 95.55 6.53
C ALA A 281 -49.78 96.10 6.81
N LYS A 282 -49.71 97.35 7.26
CA LYS A 282 -48.46 98.03 7.68
C LYS A 282 -48.26 97.89 9.19
N LYS A 283 -47.02 97.75 9.65
CA LYS A 283 -46.36 98.68 10.59
C LYS A 283 -44.92 98.24 10.89
N ASN A 284 -44.03 99.22 11.01
CA ASN A 284 -42.73 99.06 11.68
C ASN A 284 -42.93 99.36 13.18
N LEU A 285 -42.12 98.73 14.05
CA LEU A 285 -41.38 99.40 15.14
C LEU A 285 -40.40 98.40 15.80
N ASP A 286 -39.19 98.87 16.10
CA ASP A 286 -38.29 98.50 17.20
C ASP A 286 -37.98 97.00 17.46
N GLN A 287 -37.02 96.43 16.71
CA GLN A 287 -36.53 95.05 16.94
C GLN A 287 -35.27 94.94 17.81
N GLU A 288 -34.43 95.98 17.91
CA GLU A 288 -33.09 95.90 18.53
C GLU A 288 -33.11 95.58 20.05
N ALA A 289 -34.16 95.97 20.76
CA ALA A 289 -34.32 95.68 22.19
C ALA A 289 -34.56 94.19 22.50
N ILE A 290 -35.03 93.41 21.52
CA ILE A 290 -35.32 91.98 21.67
C ILE A 290 -34.05 91.15 21.37
N ASP A 291 -33.31 91.51 20.32
CA ASP A 291 -32.09 90.81 19.90
C ASP A 291 -30.99 90.83 20.98
N ALA A 292 -30.89 91.90 21.77
CA ALA A 292 -29.96 91.98 22.91
C ALA A 292 -30.25 90.92 23.99
N LYS A 293 -31.54 90.58 24.20
CA LYS A 293 -31.96 89.56 25.17
C LYS A 293 -31.73 88.15 24.60
N ILE A 294 -32.11 87.94 23.34
CA ILE A 294 -31.91 86.67 22.62
C ILE A 294 -30.42 86.30 22.54
N LYS A 295 -29.52 87.24 22.25
CA LYS A 295 -28.07 86.99 22.20
C LYS A 295 -27.51 86.44 23.51
N LYS A 296 -27.94 86.99 24.65
CA LYS A 296 -27.45 86.56 25.97
C LYS A 296 -27.91 85.14 26.32
N GLU A 297 -29.17 84.83 26.02
CA GLU A 297 -29.73 83.48 26.20
C GLU A 297 -29.13 82.45 25.21
N LEU A 298 -28.79 82.88 23.98
CA LEU A 298 -28.04 82.04 23.03
C LEU A 298 -26.65 81.66 23.56
N GLN A 299 -25.98 82.58 24.26
CA GLN A 299 -24.60 82.43 24.69
C GLN A 299 -24.46 81.40 25.83
N GLU A 300 -25.30 81.47 26.87
CA GLU A 300 -25.38 80.41 27.89
C GLU A 300 -25.74 79.04 27.30
N ARG A 301 -26.60 79.04 26.26
CA ARG A 301 -27.02 77.82 25.56
C ARG A 301 -25.92 77.24 24.68
N TRP A 302 -25.03 78.07 24.14
CA TRP A 302 -23.81 77.66 23.42
C TRP A 302 -22.77 77.03 24.35
N GLU A 303 -22.52 77.61 25.53
CA GLU A 303 -21.56 77.04 26.49
C GLU A 303 -22.02 75.68 27.04
N ARG A 304 -23.33 75.54 27.34
CA ARG A 304 -23.94 74.24 27.68
C ARG A 304 -23.95 73.22 26.53
N LEU A 305 -23.79 73.65 25.28
CA LEU A 305 -23.64 72.75 24.12
C LEU A 305 -22.18 72.32 23.91
N GLN A 306 -21.22 73.24 24.01
CA GLN A 306 -19.78 72.95 23.92
C GLN A 306 -19.38 71.80 24.87
N ALA A 307 -19.80 71.88 26.14
CA ALA A 307 -19.53 70.87 27.17
C ALA A 307 -20.11 69.46 26.87
N LYS A 308 -21.12 69.35 25.99
CA LYS A 308 -21.75 68.06 25.61
C LYS A 308 -21.42 67.59 24.19
N GLU A 309 -20.80 68.42 23.36
CA GLU A 309 -20.33 68.02 22.03
C GLU A 309 -18.98 67.29 22.06
N GLY A 310 -18.06 67.68 22.95
CA GLY A 310 -16.67 67.17 22.95
C GLY A 310 -16.56 65.64 23.02
N THR A 311 -17.35 65.00 23.89
CA THR A 311 -17.39 63.53 24.04
C THR A 311 -18.01 62.83 22.83
N LYS A 312 -19.12 63.35 22.27
CA LYS A 312 -19.76 62.79 21.07
C LYS A 312 -18.90 62.96 19.81
N LYS A 313 -18.18 64.10 19.67
CA LYS A 313 -17.21 64.30 18.57
C LYS A 313 -15.99 63.38 18.71
N LYS A 314 -15.39 63.22 19.90
CA LYS A 314 -14.34 62.21 20.14
C LYS A 314 -14.81 60.79 19.82
N ALA A 315 -15.96 60.36 20.34
CA ALA A 315 -16.48 59.00 20.09
C ALA A 315 -16.80 58.75 18.60
N LYS A 316 -17.37 59.73 17.90
CA LYS A 316 -17.68 59.62 16.45
C LYS A 316 -16.42 59.66 15.58
N ARG A 317 -15.36 60.35 16.03
CA ARG A 317 -14.03 60.34 15.40
C ARG A 317 -13.34 58.98 15.61
N LEU A 318 -13.25 58.50 16.85
CA LEU A 318 -12.67 57.18 17.19
C LEU A 318 -13.38 56.02 16.47
N LYS A 319 -14.72 56.08 16.34
CA LYS A 319 -15.51 55.09 15.58
C LYS A 319 -15.38 55.23 14.06
N ARG A 320 -14.82 56.34 13.55
CA ARG A 320 -14.38 56.51 12.15
C ARG A 320 -12.95 56.01 11.96
N GLU A 321 -12.04 56.32 12.88
CA GLU A 321 -10.65 55.85 12.89
C GLU A 321 -10.62 54.32 12.96
N ARG A 322 -11.27 53.68 13.95
CA ARG A 322 -11.43 52.21 14.02
C ARG A 322 -12.10 51.59 12.78
N LYS A 323 -12.97 52.31 12.07
CA LYS A 323 -13.55 51.82 10.81
C LYS A 323 -12.57 51.92 9.64
N ARG A 324 -11.78 52.98 9.58
CA ARG A 324 -10.72 53.16 8.57
C ARG A 324 -9.57 52.19 8.80
N GLU A 325 -9.22 51.93 10.07
CA GLU A 325 -8.26 50.94 10.52
C GLU A 325 -8.71 49.51 10.18
N LYS A 326 -9.97 49.13 10.46
CA LYS A 326 -10.52 47.84 10.00
C LYS A 326 -10.57 47.71 8.48
N LEU A 327 -10.90 48.77 7.75
CA LEU A 327 -11.00 48.74 6.28
C LEU A 327 -9.61 48.78 5.62
N ALA A 328 -8.62 49.40 6.24
CA ALA A 328 -7.21 49.32 5.84
C ALA A 328 -6.59 47.97 6.20
N LYS A 329 -7.00 47.34 7.31
CA LYS A 329 -6.66 45.94 7.57
C LYS A 329 -7.22 45.03 6.50
N LEU A 330 -8.53 45.07 6.24
CA LEU A 330 -9.15 44.27 5.17
C LEU A 330 -8.50 44.47 3.80
N LEU A 331 -8.16 45.72 3.43
CA LEU A 331 -7.40 45.96 2.19
C LEU A 331 -5.99 45.37 2.23
N ALA A 332 -5.26 45.48 3.34
CA ALA A 332 -3.93 44.87 3.50
C ALA A 332 -3.97 43.34 3.71
N GLU A 333 -5.16 42.77 3.97
CA GLU A 333 -5.46 41.34 4.05
C GLU A 333 -5.68 40.83 2.61
N GLN A 334 -6.50 41.54 1.82
CA GLN A 334 -6.70 41.30 0.39
C GLN A 334 -5.43 41.51 -0.44
N GLU A 335 -4.65 42.56 -0.20
CA GLU A 335 -3.34 42.81 -0.84
C GLU A 335 -2.26 41.77 -0.46
N ARG A 336 -2.55 40.85 0.50
CA ARG A 336 -1.74 39.66 0.80
C ARG A 336 -2.31 38.41 0.14
N GLU A 337 -3.63 38.21 0.21
CA GLU A 337 -4.34 37.15 -0.53
C GLU A 337 -4.04 37.22 -2.05
N GLU A 338 -3.90 38.42 -2.62
CA GLU A 338 -3.49 38.65 -4.02
C GLU A 338 -2.00 38.39 -4.31
N ARG A 339 -1.18 38.12 -3.28
CA ARG A 339 0.27 37.79 -3.40
C ARG A 339 0.62 36.36 -2.99
N THR A 340 -0.27 35.69 -2.25
CA THR A 340 -0.13 34.27 -1.91
C THR A 340 -0.57 33.40 -3.09
N LEU A 341 0.37 32.73 -3.76
CA LEU A 341 0.08 31.77 -4.81
C LEU A 341 -0.10 30.38 -4.22
N ARG A 342 -1.24 29.75 -4.49
CA ARG A 342 -1.45 28.32 -4.18
C ARG A 342 -1.01 27.46 -5.36
N VAL A 343 0.05 26.70 -5.14
CA VAL A 343 0.69 25.87 -6.17
C VAL A 343 0.82 24.44 -5.64
N ALA A 344 0.67 23.44 -6.52
CA ALA A 344 0.99 22.07 -6.17
C ALA A 344 2.51 21.87 -6.03
N GLU A 345 2.93 20.77 -5.40
CA GLU A 345 4.34 20.35 -5.24
C GLU A 345 5.18 20.42 -6.54
N PHE A 346 4.52 20.25 -7.71
CA PHE A 346 5.12 20.40 -9.04
C PHE A 346 4.21 21.18 -9.99
N ALA A 347 4.77 22.16 -10.69
CA ALA A 347 4.11 22.93 -11.75
C ALA A 347 5.00 23.02 -12.99
N THR A 348 4.41 23.08 -14.19
CA THR A 348 5.16 23.51 -15.39
C THR A 348 5.41 25.01 -15.34
N VAL A 349 6.45 25.47 -16.04
CA VAL A 349 6.69 26.91 -16.24
C VAL A 349 5.46 27.60 -16.84
N SER A 350 4.73 26.94 -17.76
CA SER A 350 3.49 27.48 -18.33
C SER A 350 2.31 27.55 -17.35
N GLU A 351 2.25 26.69 -16.33
CA GLU A 351 1.22 26.74 -15.27
C GLU A 351 1.56 27.85 -14.26
N LEU A 352 2.83 27.93 -13.84
CA LEU A 352 3.34 28.98 -12.94
C LEU A 352 3.19 30.38 -13.55
N ALA A 353 3.56 30.53 -14.83
CA ALA A 353 3.31 31.74 -15.63
C ALA A 353 1.83 32.12 -15.69
N GLY A 354 0.93 31.14 -15.81
CA GLY A 354 -0.52 31.36 -15.82
C GLY A 354 -1.08 31.86 -14.48
N LEU A 355 -0.54 31.35 -13.35
CA LEU A 355 -0.93 31.78 -12.00
C LEU A 355 -0.40 33.18 -11.67
N MET A 356 0.84 33.48 -12.09
CA MET A 356 1.48 34.78 -11.91
C MET A 356 1.01 35.84 -12.93
N ASN A 357 0.32 35.40 -14.00
CA ASN A 357 -0.07 36.22 -15.15
C ASN A 357 1.13 36.93 -15.82
N VAL A 358 2.25 36.20 -15.90
CA VAL A 358 3.55 36.58 -16.49
C VAL A 358 3.78 35.78 -17.78
N ASP A 359 4.57 36.27 -18.73
CA ASP A 359 4.87 35.53 -19.96
C ASP A 359 5.86 34.36 -19.67
N PRO A 360 5.63 33.11 -20.12
CA PRO A 360 6.48 31.96 -19.77
C PRO A 360 7.96 32.10 -20.15
N THR A 361 8.29 33.01 -21.08
CA THR A 361 9.67 33.30 -21.47
C THR A 361 10.43 34.11 -20.43
N GLU A 362 9.75 34.93 -19.61
CA GLU A 362 10.38 35.72 -18.55
C GLU A 362 10.76 34.82 -17.37
N ILE A 363 9.93 33.84 -17.03
CA ILE A 363 10.26 32.82 -16.02
C ILE A 363 11.41 31.91 -16.49
N ILE A 364 11.49 31.56 -17.79
CA ILE A 364 12.65 30.83 -18.34
C ILE A 364 13.93 31.66 -18.25
N ALA A 365 13.86 32.97 -18.54
CA ALA A 365 15.02 33.85 -18.40
C ALA A 365 15.49 33.92 -16.94
N LYS A 366 14.57 34.11 -15.99
CA LYS A 366 14.91 34.13 -14.55
C LYS A 366 15.43 32.79 -14.02
N ALA A 367 14.88 31.67 -14.46
CA ALA A 367 15.41 30.34 -14.13
C ALA A 367 16.84 30.11 -14.67
N PHE A 368 17.21 30.78 -15.77
CA PHE A 368 18.57 30.74 -16.29
C PHE A 368 19.51 31.74 -15.57
N GLU A 369 19.03 32.92 -15.20
CA GLU A 369 19.81 33.97 -14.52
C GLU A 369 20.10 33.67 -13.05
N GLU A 370 19.09 33.27 -12.26
CA GLU A 370 19.20 33.02 -10.81
C GLU A 370 19.71 31.60 -10.52
N LEU A 371 19.04 30.59 -11.10
CA LEU A 371 19.24 29.17 -10.80
C LEU A 371 20.23 28.48 -11.75
N GLY A 372 20.70 29.16 -12.81
CA GLY A 372 21.60 28.60 -13.83
C GLY A 372 21.00 27.45 -14.66
N MET A 373 19.69 27.20 -14.55
CA MET A 373 19.04 26.00 -15.09
C MET A 373 18.36 26.26 -16.43
N ILE A 374 18.86 25.59 -17.47
CA ILE A 374 18.25 25.63 -18.82
C ILE A 374 16.89 24.92 -18.75
N THR A 375 15.82 25.71 -18.88
CA THR A 375 14.45 25.25 -18.63
C THR A 375 13.57 25.50 -19.85
N THR A 376 12.60 24.62 -20.11
CA THR A 376 11.63 24.74 -21.22
C THR A 376 10.20 24.98 -20.73
N VAL A 377 9.33 25.55 -21.57
CA VAL A 377 7.96 25.98 -21.22
C VAL A 377 7.11 24.87 -20.57
N ASN A 378 7.31 23.62 -20.98
CA ASN A 378 6.58 22.44 -20.49
C ASN A 378 7.38 21.61 -19.47
N GLN A 379 8.55 22.10 -19.03
CA GLN A 379 9.36 21.47 -17.99
C GLN A 379 8.70 21.69 -16.63
N ARG A 380 8.65 20.63 -15.82
CA ARG A 380 8.09 20.69 -14.48
C ARG A 380 9.17 21.02 -13.46
N LEU A 381 9.00 22.19 -12.88
CA LEU A 381 9.73 22.68 -11.72
C LEU A 381 9.37 21.86 -10.49
N ASP A 382 10.28 21.85 -9.54
CA ASP A 382 10.17 21.27 -8.21
C ASP A 382 9.92 22.37 -7.17
N LYS A 383 9.51 21.99 -5.96
CA LYS A 383 9.15 22.92 -4.90
C LYS A 383 10.20 24.03 -4.67
N GLU A 384 11.48 23.67 -4.54
CA GLU A 384 12.55 24.62 -4.22
C GLU A 384 12.75 25.64 -5.35
N THR A 385 12.66 25.20 -6.61
CA THR A 385 12.75 26.11 -7.77
C THR A 385 11.49 26.94 -7.99
N ILE A 386 10.30 26.46 -7.57
CA ILE A 386 9.05 27.24 -7.57
C ILE A 386 9.08 28.33 -6.51
N GLU A 387 9.55 28.03 -5.28
CA GLU A 387 9.69 29.01 -4.19
C GLU A 387 10.57 30.19 -4.62
N LEU A 388 11.80 29.90 -5.07
CA LEU A 388 12.76 30.95 -5.43
C LEU A 388 12.31 31.77 -6.65
N LEU A 389 11.70 31.14 -7.66
CA LEU A 389 11.17 31.88 -8.81
C LEU A 389 10.00 32.77 -8.42
N ALA A 390 9.09 32.33 -7.56
CA ALA A 390 7.97 33.15 -7.12
C ALA A 390 8.40 34.35 -6.26
N GLU A 391 9.38 34.16 -5.36
CA GLU A 391 9.92 35.21 -4.50
C GLU A 391 10.50 36.38 -5.32
N GLU A 392 11.25 36.08 -6.38
CA GLU A 392 11.85 37.09 -7.29
C GLU A 392 10.80 37.90 -8.08
N PHE A 393 9.62 37.33 -8.37
CA PHE A 393 8.48 38.08 -8.91
C PHE A 393 7.60 38.73 -7.82
N GLY A 394 7.95 38.59 -6.54
CA GLY A 394 7.27 39.23 -5.41
C GLY A 394 6.04 38.50 -4.87
N TYR A 395 5.93 37.19 -5.13
CA TYR A 395 4.85 36.32 -4.68
C TYR A 395 5.32 35.35 -3.58
N GLU A 396 4.44 35.04 -2.64
CA GLU A 396 4.67 34.09 -1.55
C GLU A 396 3.93 32.78 -1.89
N VAL A 397 4.59 31.61 -1.78
CA VAL A 397 3.99 30.34 -2.27
C VAL A 397 3.47 29.48 -1.12
N GLU A 398 2.16 29.27 -1.10
CA GLU A 398 1.52 28.24 -0.29
C GLU A 398 1.47 26.92 -1.10
N PHE A 399 2.20 25.91 -0.66
CA PHE A 399 2.10 24.56 -1.23
C PHE A 399 0.92 23.84 -0.61
N ALA A 400 -0.07 23.53 -1.45
CA ALA A 400 -1.27 22.80 -1.08
C ALA A 400 -1.36 21.50 -1.89
N ASP A 401 -1.98 20.47 -1.32
CA ASP A 401 -2.20 19.22 -2.04
C ASP A 401 -3.18 19.44 -3.21
N VAL A 402 -3.04 18.65 -4.28
CA VAL A 402 -3.86 18.83 -5.51
C VAL A 402 -5.36 18.76 -5.21
N GLU A 403 -5.74 18.00 -4.18
CA GLU A 403 -7.13 17.88 -3.76
C GLU A 403 -7.62 19.14 -3.02
N GLU A 404 -6.75 19.79 -2.25
CA GLU A 404 -7.06 21.04 -1.54
C GLU A 404 -7.17 22.23 -2.50
N VAL A 405 -6.32 22.30 -3.53
CA VAL A 405 -6.39 23.34 -4.57
C VAL A 405 -7.72 23.27 -5.33
N ASP A 406 -8.20 22.06 -5.67
CA ASP A 406 -9.50 21.88 -6.32
C ASP A 406 -10.70 22.05 -5.32
N ASP A 407 -10.51 21.82 -4.02
CA ASP A 407 -11.55 22.02 -2.99
C ASP A 407 -11.82 23.52 -2.71
N VAL A 408 -10.76 24.35 -2.68
CA VAL A 408 -10.83 25.79 -2.38
C VAL A 408 -11.70 26.58 -3.37
N GLU A 409 -11.78 26.18 -4.65
CA GLU A 409 -12.57 26.91 -5.65
C GLU A 409 -14.10 26.73 -5.50
N GLU A 410 -14.58 25.80 -4.66
CA GLU A 410 -16.01 25.43 -4.57
C GLU A 410 -16.61 25.35 -3.16
N GLU A 411 -15.93 25.83 -2.11
CA GLU A 411 -16.56 26.07 -0.80
C GLU A 411 -17.49 27.29 -0.82
N THR A 412 -18.56 27.23 -1.61
CA THR A 412 -19.71 28.13 -1.46
C THR A 412 -20.34 27.89 -0.08
N ALA A 413 -20.13 28.83 0.84
CA ALA A 413 -20.66 28.74 2.20
C ALA A 413 -22.18 28.54 2.19
N ASP A 414 -22.63 27.39 2.70
CA ASP A 414 -24.05 27.00 2.71
C ASP A 414 -24.89 28.00 3.52
N ASN A 415 -26.12 28.29 3.05
CA ASN A 415 -27.04 29.14 3.81
C ASN A 415 -27.40 28.43 5.12
N PRO A 416 -27.50 29.13 6.26
CA PRO A 416 -27.92 28.53 7.52
C PRO A 416 -29.39 28.05 7.52
N GLU A 417 -30.19 28.41 6.50
CA GLU A 417 -31.55 27.90 6.26
C GLU A 417 -31.57 26.56 5.49
N ASP A 418 -30.44 26.14 4.90
CA ASP A 418 -30.29 24.89 4.16
C ASP A 418 -29.57 23.78 4.96
N LEU A 419 -29.13 24.09 6.18
CA LEU A 419 -28.51 23.15 7.11
C LEU A 419 -29.58 22.39 7.92
N GLU A 420 -29.62 21.06 7.74
CA GLU A 420 -30.51 20.15 8.45
C GLU A 420 -29.69 19.29 9.44
N GLN A 421 -30.29 18.86 10.56
CA GLN A 421 -29.62 18.02 11.55
C GLN A 421 -29.32 16.64 10.95
N ARG A 422 -28.09 16.13 11.12
CA ARG A 422 -27.67 14.82 10.56
C ARG A 422 -27.38 13.78 11.64
N PRO A 423 -27.51 12.48 11.34
CA PRO A 423 -27.05 11.40 12.20
C PRO A 423 -25.57 11.56 12.58
N PRO A 424 -25.15 11.31 13.83
CA PRO A 424 -23.73 11.19 14.17
C PRO A 424 -23.10 9.98 13.48
N VAL A 425 -21.84 10.15 13.07
CA VAL A 425 -20.95 9.10 12.59
C VAL A 425 -19.99 8.73 13.72
N VAL A 426 -20.03 7.47 14.16
CA VAL A 426 -19.38 7.00 15.40
C VAL A 426 -18.42 5.87 15.09
N THR A 427 -17.14 5.99 15.44
CA THR A 427 -16.17 4.88 15.26
C THR A 427 -15.96 4.11 16.55
N ILE A 428 -15.84 2.79 16.45
CA ILE A 428 -15.56 1.92 17.59
C ILE A 428 -14.12 1.42 17.50
N MET A 429 -13.33 1.70 18.54
CA MET A 429 -11.91 1.38 18.63
C MET A 429 -11.55 0.71 19.96
N GLY A 430 -10.27 0.33 20.10
CA GLY A 430 -9.75 -0.50 21.18
C GLY A 430 -9.02 -1.73 20.65
N HIS A 431 -8.41 -2.46 21.58
CA HIS A 431 -7.61 -3.67 21.37
C HIS A 431 -8.43 -4.84 20.77
N VAL A 432 -7.72 -5.89 20.36
CA VAL A 432 -8.28 -7.21 20.04
C VAL A 432 -8.96 -7.79 21.30
N ASP A 433 -9.95 -8.66 21.13
CA ASP A 433 -10.71 -9.33 22.21
C ASP A 433 -11.36 -8.46 23.29
N HIS A 434 -11.37 -7.13 23.12
CA HIS A 434 -12.15 -6.19 23.93
C HIS A 434 -13.66 -6.22 23.60
N GLY A 435 -14.08 -7.02 22.61
CA GLY A 435 -15.50 -7.23 22.28
C GLY A 435 -16.13 -6.12 21.43
N LYS A 436 -15.34 -5.43 20.60
CA LYS A 436 -15.80 -4.37 19.68
C LYS A 436 -16.87 -4.89 18.73
N THR A 437 -16.52 -5.85 17.88
CA THR A 437 -17.44 -6.50 16.94
C THR A 437 -18.64 -7.11 17.66
N SER A 438 -18.46 -7.63 18.88
CA SER A 438 -19.55 -8.17 19.72
C SER A 438 -20.56 -7.10 20.16
N LEU A 439 -20.09 -5.91 20.56
CA LEU A 439 -20.96 -4.77 20.88
C LEU A 439 -21.77 -4.36 19.65
N LEU A 440 -21.13 -4.39 18.48
CA LEU A 440 -21.75 -4.00 17.23
C LEU A 440 -22.73 -5.04 16.69
N ASP A 441 -22.43 -6.33 16.85
CA ASP A 441 -23.36 -7.42 16.58
C ASP A 441 -24.61 -7.35 17.47
N TYR A 442 -24.44 -7.04 18.77
CA TYR A 442 -25.56 -6.80 19.67
C TYR A 442 -26.44 -5.64 19.18
N ILE A 443 -25.85 -4.46 18.94
CA ILE A 443 -26.57 -3.27 18.44
C ILE A 443 -27.27 -3.56 17.10
N ARG A 444 -26.63 -4.32 16.20
CA ARG A 444 -27.18 -4.70 14.88
C ARG A 444 -28.23 -5.82 14.94
N ASN A 445 -28.34 -6.54 16.06
CA ASN A 445 -29.03 -7.83 16.17
C ASN A 445 -28.51 -8.84 15.11
N THR A 446 -27.19 -8.90 14.91
CA THR A 446 -26.50 -9.83 14.01
C THR A 446 -25.49 -10.72 14.75
N ASN A 447 -24.87 -11.66 14.04
CA ASN A 447 -23.74 -12.46 14.52
C ASN A 447 -22.72 -12.63 13.39
N VAL A 448 -22.01 -11.55 13.09
CA VAL A 448 -20.91 -11.45 12.14
C VAL A 448 -19.64 -12.11 12.67
N VAL A 449 -19.38 -12.03 13.99
CA VAL A 449 -18.21 -12.67 14.63
C VAL A 449 -18.12 -14.17 14.33
N ALA A 450 -19.26 -14.88 14.25
CA ALA A 450 -19.29 -16.30 13.89
C ALA A 450 -19.04 -16.61 12.39
N GLY A 451 -19.00 -15.59 11.52
CA GLY A 451 -18.79 -15.71 10.09
C GLY A 451 -17.45 -15.15 9.58
N GLU A 452 -16.76 -14.30 10.34
CA GLU A 452 -15.47 -13.73 9.92
C GLU A 452 -14.31 -14.74 10.06
N ALA A 453 -13.38 -14.72 9.09
CA ALA A 453 -12.23 -15.60 9.09
C ALA A 453 -11.30 -15.28 10.28
N GLY A 454 -11.09 -16.27 11.14
CA GLY A 454 -10.33 -16.10 12.39
C GLY A 454 -11.11 -15.41 13.53
N GLY A 455 -12.41 -15.13 13.37
CA GLY A 455 -13.24 -14.48 14.39
C GLY A 455 -12.86 -13.01 14.66
N ILE A 456 -12.12 -12.38 13.75
CA ILE A 456 -11.65 -10.99 13.86
C ILE A 456 -12.11 -10.16 12.67
N THR A 457 -12.49 -8.91 12.93
CA THR A 457 -12.84 -7.94 11.90
C THR A 457 -11.59 -7.38 11.24
N GLN A 458 -11.51 -7.52 9.91
CA GLN A 458 -10.32 -7.20 9.10
C GLN A 458 -10.56 -6.05 8.09
N HIS A 459 -11.80 -5.54 8.01
CA HIS A 459 -12.26 -4.53 7.07
C HIS A 459 -12.93 -3.37 7.81
N ILE A 460 -13.03 -2.19 7.19
CA ILE A 460 -13.80 -1.06 7.75
C ILE A 460 -15.29 -1.24 7.38
N GLY A 461 -16.04 -1.88 8.27
CA GLY A 461 -17.48 -2.03 8.14
C GLY A 461 -18.23 -0.75 8.50
N ALA A 462 -19.21 -0.34 7.68
CA ALA A 462 -20.06 0.81 7.95
C ALA A 462 -21.54 0.46 7.79
N TYR A 463 -22.37 0.86 8.76
CA TYR A 463 -23.80 0.52 8.79
C TYR A 463 -24.60 1.55 9.57
N ASN A 464 -25.88 1.70 9.20
CA ASN A 464 -26.81 2.59 9.89
C ASN A 464 -27.71 1.82 10.86
N VAL A 465 -27.80 2.31 12.09
CA VAL A 465 -28.68 1.82 13.15
C VAL A 465 -29.78 2.85 13.34
N THR A 466 -31.05 2.43 13.25
CA THR A 466 -32.20 3.26 13.60
C THR A 466 -32.70 2.85 14.99
N LEU A 467 -32.80 3.81 15.90
CA LEU A 467 -33.24 3.60 17.29
C LEU A 467 -34.78 3.58 17.39
N PRO A 468 -35.36 3.12 18.53
CA PRO A 468 -36.81 3.05 18.72
C PRO A 468 -37.55 4.40 18.66
N ASP A 469 -36.85 5.51 18.90
CA ASP A 469 -37.34 6.89 18.78
C ASP A 469 -37.37 7.42 17.33
N GLY A 470 -36.77 6.67 16.38
CA GLY A 470 -36.61 7.04 14.98
C GLY A 470 -35.33 7.81 14.66
N GLN A 471 -34.48 8.12 15.66
CA GLN A 471 -33.15 8.65 15.42
C GLN A 471 -32.24 7.60 14.79
N ARG A 472 -31.10 8.05 14.27
CA ARG A 472 -30.13 7.19 13.58
C ARG A 472 -28.72 7.48 14.04
N ILE A 473 -27.91 6.43 14.11
CA ILE A 473 -26.47 6.51 14.32
C ILE A 473 -25.81 5.70 13.20
N THR A 474 -24.78 6.24 12.56
CA THR A 474 -23.96 5.48 11.61
C THR A 474 -22.69 5.07 12.33
N PHE A 475 -22.42 3.77 12.40
CA PHE A 475 -21.22 3.24 13.04
C PHE A 475 -20.17 2.83 12.00
N LEU A 476 -18.90 3.11 12.31
CA LEU A 476 -17.71 2.60 11.62
C LEU A 476 -16.97 1.62 12.53
N ASP A 477 -17.01 0.33 12.19
CA ASP A 477 -16.18 -0.68 12.83
C ASP A 477 -14.73 -0.57 12.31
N THR A 478 -13.74 -0.75 13.20
CA THR A 478 -12.32 -0.64 12.85
C THR A 478 -11.53 -1.83 13.39
N PRO A 479 -10.68 -2.49 12.57
CA PRO A 479 -9.88 -3.62 13.04
C PRO A 479 -8.99 -3.30 14.26
N GLY A 480 -8.94 -4.24 15.21
CA GLY A 480 -8.20 -4.08 16.48
C GLY A 480 -6.68 -4.24 16.35
N HIS A 481 -6.21 -5.10 15.45
CA HIS A 481 -4.80 -5.45 15.34
C HIS A 481 -3.92 -4.29 14.86
N GLU A 482 -2.72 -4.18 15.43
CA GLU A 482 -1.65 -3.23 15.10
C GLU A 482 -1.41 -2.98 13.59
N ALA A 483 -1.44 -4.03 12.75
CA ALA A 483 -1.23 -3.90 11.30
C ALA A 483 -2.21 -2.90 10.65
N PHE A 484 -3.40 -2.73 11.21
CA PHE A 484 -4.45 -1.85 10.71
C PHE A 484 -4.41 -0.42 11.30
N THR A 485 -3.25 0.04 11.78
CA THR A 485 -3.03 1.43 12.26
C THR A 485 -3.58 2.48 11.28
N ALA A 486 -3.32 2.32 9.97
CA ALA A 486 -3.81 3.23 8.93
C ALA A 486 -5.35 3.21 8.79
N MET A 487 -6.01 2.06 9.00
CA MET A 487 -7.47 1.98 9.02
C MET A 487 -8.06 2.71 10.22
N ARG A 488 -7.44 2.62 11.41
CA ARG A 488 -7.87 3.39 12.60
C ARG A 488 -7.75 4.90 12.36
N ALA A 489 -6.62 5.37 11.84
CA ALA A 489 -6.43 6.79 11.52
C ALA A 489 -7.53 7.31 10.57
N ARG A 490 -7.81 6.60 9.46
CA ARG A 490 -8.89 6.91 8.52
C ARG A 490 -10.28 6.90 9.18
N GLY A 491 -10.59 5.84 9.95
CA GLY A 491 -11.86 5.74 10.66
C GLY A 491 -12.10 6.97 11.53
N THR A 492 -11.09 7.36 12.31
CA THR A 492 -11.13 8.56 13.16
C THR A 492 -11.46 9.84 12.37
N GLN A 493 -10.72 10.10 11.29
CA GLN A 493 -10.84 11.34 10.49
C GLN A 493 -12.23 11.53 9.85
N VAL A 494 -13.00 10.46 9.70
CA VAL A 494 -14.33 10.47 9.04
C VAL A 494 -15.48 10.59 10.05
N THR A 495 -15.21 10.47 11.36
CA THR A 495 -16.22 10.39 12.43
C THR A 495 -16.36 11.64 13.30
N ASP A 496 -17.58 11.83 13.80
CA ASP A 496 -17.94 12.88 14.74
C ASP A 496 -17.60 12.51 16.20
N ILE A 497 -17.65 11.22 16.54
CA ILE A 497 -17.42 10.68 17.91
C ILE A 497 -16.63 9.37 17.85
N ALA A 498 -15.72 9.15 18.80
CA ALA A 498 -14.96 7.91 18.94
C ALA A 498 -15.31 7.18 20.25
N VAL A 499 -15.77 5.93 20.15
CA VAL A 499 -16.04 5.03 21.28
C VAL A 499 -14.83 4.11 21.48
N ILE A 500 -14.15 4.25 22.61
CA ILE A 500 -12.98 3.43 22.97
C ILE A 500 -13.42 2.30 23.90
N VAL A 501 -13.42 1.07 23.40
CA VAL A 501 -13.84 -0.12 24.15
C VAL A 501 -12.66 -0.69 24.95
N ILE A 502 -12.82 -0.77 26.26
CA ILE A 502 -11.80 -1.27 27.20
C ILE A 502 -12.38 -2.45 27.97
N ALA A 503 -11.68 -3.57 28.02
CA ALA A 503 -12.11 -4.74 28.77
C ALA A 503 -11.91 -4.56 30.28
N ALA A 504 -12.97 -4.69 31.07
CA ALA A 504 -12.94 -4.56 32.53
C ALA A 504 -12.15 -5.67 33.24
N ASP A 505 -11.95 -6.82 32.59
CA ASP A 505 -11.15 -7.95 33.09
C ASP A 505 -9.65 -7.83 32.76
N ASP A 506 -9.23 -6.78 32.06
CA ASP A 506 -7.88 -6.65 31.48
C ASP A 506 -7.18 -5.32 31.89
N ASP A 507 -6.35 -4.76 31.00
CA ASP A 507 -5.61 -3.51 31.15
C ASP A 507 -5.76 -2.59 29.92
N ILE A 508 -5.27 -1.35 30.03
CA ILE A 508 -5.18 -0.41 28.91
C ILE A 508 -3.99 -0.81 28.02
N MET A 509 -4.23 -1.79 27.16
CA MET A 509 -3.26 -2.35 26.20
C MET A 509 -2.71 -1.30 25.21
N PRO A 510 -1.51 -1.51 24.63
CA PRO A 510 -0.88 -0.54 23.73
C PRO A 510 -1.76 -0.07 22.55
N GLN A 511 -2.51 -0.98 21.93
CA GLN A 511 -3.45 -0.65 20.84
C GLN A 511 -4.61 0.25 21.29
N THR A 512 -5.02 0.16 22.56
CA THR A 512 -6.00 1.09 23.16
C THR A 512 -5.39 2.48 23.34
N LYS A 513 -4.12 2.56 23.76
CA LYS A 513 -3.38 3.84 23.87
C LYS A 513 -3.19 4.49 22.49
N GLU A 514 -2.88 3.67 21.48
CA GLU A 514 -2.79 4.09 20.08
C GLU A 514 -4.12 4.65 19.56
N ALA A 515 -5.24 3.94 19.79
CA ALA A 515 -6.59 4.41 19.43
C ALA A 515 -6.96 5.75 20.09
N ILE A 516 -6.66 5.92 21.38
CA ILE A 516 -6.86 7.19 22.10
C ILE A 516 -6.00 8.31 21.48
N ASN A 517 -4.77 8.01 21.07
CA ASN A 517 -3.89 8.98 20.42
C ASN A 517 -4.40 9.39 19.03
N HIS A 518 -4.92 8.47 18.22
CA HIS A 518 -5.57 8.81 16.94
C HIS A 518 -6.78 9.72 17.15
N ALA A 519 -7.68 9.36 18.07
CA ALA A 519 -8.86 10.16 18.42
C ALA A 519 -8.49 11.58 18.88
N LYS A 520 -7.48 11.72 19.75
CA LYS A 520 -6.94 13.03 20.17
C LYS A 520 -6.29 13.80 19.03
N ALA A 521 -5.53 13.15 18.15
CA ALA A 521 -4.84 13.79 17.03
C ALA A 521 -5.83 14.32 15.97
N ALA A 522 -6.96 13.64 15.77
CA ALA A 522 -8.05 14.10 14.91
C ALA A 522 -8.99 15.13 15.59
N GLY A 523 -8.82 15.41 16.88
CA GLY A 523 -9.71 16.29 17.65
C GLY A 523 -11.11 15.73 17.92
N VAL A 524 -11.30 14.42 17.76
CA VAL A 524 -12.62 13.77 17.89
C VAL A 524 -12.95 13.49 19.36
N PRO A 525 -14.15 13.88 19.85
CA PRO A 525 -14.63 13.55 21.20
C PRO A 525 -14.61 12.05 21.50
N ILE A 526 -14.14 11.70 22.70
CA ILE A 526 -13.96 10.32 23.16
C ILE A 526 -15.00 9.96 24.21
N ILE A 527 -15.66 8.82 24.02
CA ILE A 527 -16.49 8.13 25.02
C ILE A 527 -15.83 6.79 25.35
N PHE A 528 -15.66 6.46 26.63
CA PHE A 528 -15.08 5.19 27.07
C PHE A 528 -16.16 4.15 27.36
N ALA A 529 -16.11 3.01 26.67
CA ALA A 529 -17.02 1.88 26.88
C ALA A 529 -16.29 0.75 27.62
N ILE A 530 -16.52 0.61 28.93
CA ILE A 530 -15.87 -0.39 29.77
C ILE A 530 -16.68 -1.69 29.70
N ASN A 531 -16.21 -2.64 28.89
CA ASN A 531 -16.94 -3.83 28.48
C ASN A 531 -16.63 -5.06 29.35
N LYS A 532 -17.47 -6.10 29.24
CA LYS A 532 -17.39 -7.40 29.94
C LYS A 532 -17.70 -7.34 31.44
N VAL A 533 -18.52 -6.39 31.90
CA VAL A 533 -18.92 -6.30 33.33
C VAL A 533 -19.77 -7.49 33.81
N ASP A 534 -20.16 -8.40 32.92
CA ASP A 534 -20.75 -9.70 33.25
C ASP A 534 -19.76 -10.71 33.86
N LYS A 535 -18.44 -10.44 33.81
CA LYS A 535 -17.42 -11.33 34.38
C LYS A 535 -17.21 -11.07 35.88
N PRO A 536 -17.04 -12.12 36.72
CA PRO A 536 -16.73 -11.96 38.14
C PRO A 536 -15.31 -11.42 38.40
N THR A 537 -14.50 -11.26 37.35
CA THR A 537 -13.15 -10.65 37.38
C THR A 537 -13.12 -9.23 36.81
N ALA A 538 -14.28 -8.64 36.50
CA ALA A 538 -14.39 -7.29 35.97
C ALA A 538 -14.16 -6.23 37.07
N ASP A 539 -13.32 -5.24 36.77
CA ASP A 539 -13.01 -4.14 37.67
C ASP A 539 -12.99 -2.80 36.87
N PRO A 540 -14.17 -2.16 36.71
CA PRO A 540 -14.27 -0.87 36.03
C PRO A 540 -13.51 0.26 36.74
N GLU A 541 -13.46 0.26 38.07
CA GLU A 541 -12.77 1.30 38.85
C GLU A 541 -11.26 1.29 38.56
N LYS A 542 -10.64 0.12 38.45
CA LYS A 542 -9.24 -0.05 38.02
C LYS A 542 -8.97 0.51 36.63
N ILE A 543 -9.93 0.43 35.70
CA ILE A 543 -9.80 1.07 34.37
C ILE A 543 -9.93 2.59 34.50
N LYS A 544 -10.95 3.11 35.20
CA LYS A 544 -11.15 4.55 35.45
C LYS A 544 -9.93 5.19 36.14
N ASN A 545 -9.33 4.50 37.13
CA ASN A 545 -8.06 4.88 37.77
C ASN A 545 -6.89 5.00 36.78
N LYS A 546 -6.75 4.07 35.84
CA LYS A 546 -5.64 4.07 34.87
C LYS A 546 -5.83 5.09 33.74
N LEU A 547 -7.07 5.37 33.36
CA LEU A 547 -7.41 6.51 32.51
C LEU A 547 -6.98 7.82 33.20
N ALA A 548 -7.32 8.01 34.48
CA ALA A 548 -6.88 9.18 35.24
C ALA A 548 -5.34 9.31 35.31
N GLN A 549 -4.59 8.21 35.47
CA GLN A 549 -3.12 8.19 35.40
C GLN A 549 -2.56 8.58 34.02
N MET A 550 -3.34 8.42 32.95
CA MET A 550 -3.01 8.87 31.58
C MET A 550 -3.53 10.29 31.27
N ASN A 551 -3.91 11.08 32.28
CA ASN A 551 -4.57 12.38 32.15
C ASN A 551 -5.88 12.30 31.33
N LEU A 552 -6.64 11.20 31.49
CA LEU A 552 -7.98 10.99 30.93
C LEU A 552 -8.96 10.89 32.11
N LEU A 553 -9.31 12.04 32.70
CA LEU A 553 -10.24 12.07 33.82
C LEU A 553 -11.68 11.85 33.33
N VAL A 554 -12.40 10.93 33.97
CA VAL A 554 -13.80 10.60 33.63
C VAL A 554 -14.80 11.56 34.27
N GLU A 555 -15.96 11.74 33.65
CA GLU A 555 -17.03 12.67 34.06
C GLU A 555 -17.49 12.42 35.52
N GLU A 556 -17.56 11.16 35.96
CA GLU A 556 -17.87 10.77 37.36
C GLU A 556 -16.96 11.44 38.40
N TRP A 557 -15.73 11.79 38.02
CA TRP A 557 -14.73 12.42 38.89
C TRP A 557 -14.51 13.91 38.54
N GLY A 558 -15.42 14.51 37.76
CA GLY A 558 -15.35 15.90 37.31
C GLY A 558 -14.43 16.13 36.10
N GLY A 559 -14.17 15.08 35.31
CA GLY A 559 -13.40 15.15 34.07
C GLY A 559 -14.22 15.50 32.82
N GLU A 560 -13.56 15.51 31.66
CA GLU A 560 -14.17 15.80 30.35
C GLU A 560 -14.69 14.55 29.63
N TYR A 561 -14.14 13.37 29.94
CA TYR A 561 -14.41 12.15 29.20
C TYR A 561 -15.59 11.36 29.77
N GLN A 562 -16.57 11.09 28.93
CA GLN A 562 -17.73 10.27 29.30
C GLN A 562 -17.31 8.80 29.40
N SER A 563 -17.91 8.03 30.32
CA SER A 563 -17.57 6.62 30.52
C SER A 563 -18.78 5.79 30.94
N LYS A 564 -19.09 4.74 30.15
CA LYS A 564 -20.16 3.79 30.45
C LYS A 564 -19.63 2.39 30.71
N ASP A 565 -20.13 1.78 31.78
CA ASP A 565 -19.87 0.38 32.14
C ASP A 565 -20.92 -0.55 31.48
N ILE A 566 -20.49 -1.46 30.61
CA ILE A 566 -21.35 -2.23 29.69
C ILE A 566 -21.00 -3.74 29.63
N SER A 567 -21.95 -4.55 29.14
CA SER A 567 -21.66 -5.88 28.62
C SER A 567 -22.27 -6.09 27.24
N ALA A 568 -21.42 -6.14 26.22
CA ALA A 568 -21.77 -6.50 24.85
C ALA A 568 -22.37 -7.91 24.69
N LYS A 569 -22.28 -8.77 25.73
CA LYS A 569 -22.80 -10.14 25.71
C LYS A 569 -24.21 -10.26 26.29
N THR A 570 -24.52 -9.49 27.33
CA THR A 570 -25.85 -9.50 27.96
C THR A 570 -26.75 -8.35 27.49
N GLY A 571 -26.17 -7.31 26.89
CA GLY A 571 -26.85 -6.06 26.53
C GLY A 571 -26.85 -4.99 27.63
N GLN A 572 -26.37 -5.33 28.84
CA GLN A 572 -26.38 -4.40 29.97
C GLN A 572 -25.61 -3.12 29.65
N GLY A 573 -26.25 -1.95 29.84
CA GLY A 573 -25.66 -0.63 29.63
C GLY A 573 -25.45 -0.24 28.16
N VAL A 574 -25.85 -1.07 27.19
CA VAL A 574 -25.69 -0.72 25.77
C VAL A 574 -26.67 0.36 25.34
N ASP A 575 -27.93 0.31 25.79
CA ASP A 575 -28.91 1.36 25.50
C ASP A 575 -28.47 2.71 26.09
N ASP A 576 -28.02 2.74 27.36
CA ASP A 576 -27.44 3.92 27.99
C ASP A 576 -26.28 4.54 27.18
N LEU A 577 -25.40 3.70 26.60
CA LEU A 577 -24.28 4.16 25.79
C LEU A 577 -24.77 4.81 24.48
N LEU A 578 -25.88 4.33 23.90
CA LEU A 578 -26.51 4.96 22.74
C LEU A 578 -27.14 6.32 23.11
N GLU A 579 -27.74 6.44 24.29
CA GLU A 579 -28.27 7.71 24.82
C GLU A 579 -27.14 8.73 25.09
N GLU A 580 -26.00 8.31 25.65
CA GLU A 580 -24.81 9.16 25.83
C GLU A 580 -24.24 9.65 24.48
N ILE A 581 -24.13 8.76 23.48
CA ILE A 581 -23.70 9.10 22.12
C ILE A 581 -24.63 10.15 21.47
N LEU A 582 -25.95 9.99 21.59
CA LEU A 582 -26.91 10.96 21.05
C LEU A 582 -26.85 12.29 21.81
N THR A 583 -26.79 12.27 23.14
CA THR A 583 -26.64 13.47 23.97
C THR A 583 -25.38 14.26 23.59
N ARG A 584 -24.27 13.57 23.31
CA ARG A 584 -23.02 14.20 22.84
C ARG A 584 -23.17 14.79 21.44
N ALA A 585 -23.87 14.10 20.53
CA ALA A 585 -24.13 14.58 19.18
C ALA A 585 -25.05 15.81 19.12
N GLU A 586 -26.05 15.89 20.00
CA GLU A 586 -26.91 17.07 20.17
C GLU A 586 -26.10 18.29 20.64
N LEU A 587 -25.22 18.11 21.64
CA LEU A 587 -24.33 19.16 22.15
C LEU A 587 -23.34 19.69 21.09
N MET A 588 -23.03 18.89 20.07
CA MET A 588 -22.21 19.29 18.92
C MET A 588 -23.01 19.97 17.79
N GLU A 589 -24.34 20.05 17.89
CA GLU A 589 -25.27 20.57 16.88
C GLU A 589 -24.99 20.07 15.44
N LEU A 590 -24.74 18.77 15.26
CA LEU A 590 -24.32 18.17 13.98
C LEU A 590 -25.29 18.46 12.82
N LYS A 591 -24.81 19.15 11.79
CA LYS A 591 -25.58 19.56 10.60
C LYS A 591 -24.89 19.15 9.29
N ALA A 592 -25.69 19.10 8.23
CA ALA A 592 -25.23 19.11 6.84
C ALA A 592 -26.31 19.74 5.93
N ASN A 593 -25.92 20.17 4.73
CA ASN A 593 -26.88 20.53 3.69
C ASN A 593 -27.17 19.30 2.81
N PRO A 594 -28.40 18.73 2.78
CA PRO A 594 -28.73 17.60 1.91
C PRO A 594 -29.02 18.01 0.44
N LYS A 595 -29.21 19.30 0.17
CA LYS A 595 -29.67 19.84 -1.13
C LYS A 595 -28.53 20.12 -2.11
N ARG A 596 -27.28 20.25 -1.64
CA ARG A 596 -26.07 20.41 -2.46
C ARG A 596 -25.65 19.10 -3.15
N LEU A 597 -24.71 19.20 -4.09
CA LEU A 597 -24.05 18.03 -4.70
C LEU A 597 -23.34 17.20 -3.62
N ALA A 598 -23.35 15.88 -3.79
CA ALA A 598 -22.82 14.98 -2.78
C ALA A 598 -21.29 15.04 -2.67
N SER A 599 -20.80 15.03 -1.43
CA SER A 599 -19.38 14.91 -1.10
C SER A 599 -19.19 14.12 0.18
N GLY A 600 -18.03 13.50 0.33
CA GLY A 600 -17.70 12.67 1.48
C GLY A 600 -16.40 11.91 1.28
N THR A 601 -16.24 10.78 1.97
CA THR A 601 -14.99 10.00 1.98
C THR A 601 -15.21 8.55 1.55
N VAL A 602 -14.25 7.99 0.81
CA VAL A 602 -14.19 6.54 0.52
C VAL A 602 -13.74 5.79 1.77
N LEU A 603 -14.54 4.84 2.24
CA LEU A 603 -14.17 3.97 3.37
C LEU A 603 -13.31 2.81 2.89
N GLU A 604 -13.78 2.10 1.85
CA GLU A 604 -13.06 0.98 1.21
C GLU A 604 -13.38 0.88 -0.27
N ALA A 605 -12.49 0.24 -1.04
CA ALA A 605 -12.73 -0.12 -2.43
C ALA A 605 -12.32 -1.58 -2.70
N SER A 606 -13.06 -2.24 -3.58
CA SER A 606 -12.92 -3.66 -3.93
C SER A 606 -13.26 -3.93 -5.40
N LEU A 607 -13.03 -5.16 -5.86
CA LEU A 607 -13.32 -5.57 -7.24
C LEU A 607 -14.20 -6.83 -7.27
N GLU A 608 -15.51 -6.64 -7.39
CA GLU A 608 -16.50 -7.73 -7.46
C GLU A 608 -16.72 -8.24 -8.88
N LYS A 609 -16.67 -9.57 -9.04
CA LYS A 609 -16.85 -10.24 -10.34
C LYS A 609 -18.27 -10.04 -10.88
N GLY A 610 -18.38 -9.30 -11.99
CA GLY A 610 -19.64 -9.00 -12.68
C GLY A 610 -20.26 -7.64 -12.30
N LYS A 611 -19.99 -7.13 -11.09
CA LYS A 611 -20.27 -5.72 -10.74
C LYS A 611 -19.22 -4.76 -11.33
N GLY A 612 -17.94 -5.18 -11.31
CA GLY A 612 -16.79 -4.31 -11.57
C GLY A 612 -16.27 -3.71 -10.26
N TYR A 613 -15.64 -2.54 -10.33
CA TYR A 613 -15.17 -1.85 -9.13
C TYR A 613 -16.35 -1.36 -8.27
N THR A 614 -16.26 -1.70 -7.00
CA THR A 614 -17.19 -1.39 -5.92
C THR A 614 -16.46 -0.51 -4.91
N ALA A 615 -17.09 0.58 -4.48
CA ALA A 615 -16.55 1.43 -3.42
C ALA A 615 -17.60 1.64 -2.33
N ASN A 616 -17.24 1.35 -1.09
CA ASN A 616 -18.01 1.65 0.11
C ASN A 616 -17.64 3.09 0.51
N ILE A 617 -18.60 4.01 0.48
CA ILE A 617 -18.40 5.44 0.71
C ILE A 617 -19.34 5.94 1.81
N LEU A 618 -18.93 7.00 2.51
CA LEU A 618 -19.79 7.71 3.45
C LEU A 618 -20.12 9.10 2.89
N VAL A 619 -21.40 9.37 2.64
CA VAL A 619 -21.87 10.71 2.23
C VAL A 619 -21.83 11.62 3.46
N GLN A 620 -21.05 12.70 3.41
CA GLN A 620 -20.96 13.67 4.52
C GLN A 620 -21.85 14.90 4.27
N ASN A 621 -21.93 15.37 3.02
CA ASN A 621 -22.78 16.48 2.59
C ASN A 621 -23.50 16.15 1.27
N GLY A 622 -24.64 16.79 1.03
CA GLY A 622 -25.45 16.62 -0.17
C GLY A 622 -26.25 15.31 -0.22
N THR A 623 -26.91 15.05 -1.35
CA THR A 623 -27.64 13.79 -1.62
C THR A 623 -27.12 13.16 -2.89
N LEU A 624 -26.55 11.95 -2.78
CA LEU A 624 -26.05 11.16 -3.91
C LEU A 624 -27.20 10.38 -4.57
N ARG A 625 -27.21 10.28 -5.91
CA ARG A 625 -28.26 9.61 -6.69
C ARG A 625 -27.69 8.67 -7.75
N ILE A 626 -28.47 7.67 -8.16
CA ILE A 626 -28.12 6.83 -9.32
C ILE A 626 -28.10 7.71 -10.58
N GLY A 627 -26.97 7.70 -11.29
CA GLY A 627 -26.73 8.47 -12.50
C GLY A 627 -25.79 9.67 -12.31
N ASP A 628 -25.44 10.03 -11.08
CA ASP A 628 -24.47 11.08 -10.77
C ASP A 628 -23.06 10.71 -11.25
N TYR A 629 -22.21 11.72 -11.46
CA TYR A 629 -20.81 11.53 -11.85
C TYR A 629 -19.88 11.86 -10.68
N VAL A 630 -19.18 10.83 -10.20
CA VAL A 630 -18.30 10.90 -9.02
C VAL A 630 -16.85 10.94 -9.49
N VAL A 631 -16.05 11.81 -8.86
CA VAL A 631 -14.60 11.69 -8.80
C VAL A 631 -14.23 11.33 -7.36
N ALA A 632 -13.35 10.35 -7.18
CA ALA A 632 -12.80 9.93 -5.90
C ALA A 632 -11.28 9.74 -6.07
N GLY A 633 -10.49 10.60 -5.44
CA GLY A 633 -9.05 10.68 -5.71
C GLY A 633 -8.74 10.91 -7.20
N ARG A 634 -8.04 9.95 -7.81
CA ARG A 634 -7.75 9.88 -9.25
C ARG A 634 -8.89 9.28 -10.09
N ASN A 635 -9.77 8.51 -9.46
CA ASN A 635 -10.71 7.62 -10.13
C ASN A 635 -12.03 8.32 -10.39
N HIS A 636 -12.71 7.93 -11.46
CA HIS A 636 -13.93 8.61 -11.89
C HIS A 636 -14.93 7.66 -12.53
N GLY A 637 -16.21 7.98 -12.42
CA GLY A 637 -17.24 7.20 -13.04
C GLY A 637 -18.66 7.68 -12.76
N LYS A 638 -19.60 7.10 -13.50
CA LYS A 638 -21.03 7.36 -13.36
C LYS A 638 -21.67 6.27 -12.49
N VAL A 639 -22.37 6.66 -11.43
CA VAL A 639 -23.03 5.74 -10.50
C VAL A 639 -24.11 4.93 -11.24
N ARG A 640 -23.89 3.63 -11.41
CA ARG A 640 -24.78 2.69 -12.12
C ARG A 640 -25.82 2.07 -11.19
N ALA A 641 -25.41 1.81 -9.95
CA ALA A 641 -26.23 1.30 -8.88
C ALA A 641 -25.63 1.71 -7.53
N MET A 642 -26.48 1.73 -6.51
CA MET A 642 -26.14 1.98 -5.11
C MET A 642 -26.82 0.92 -4.25
N TYR A 643 -26.16 0.49 -3.20
CA TYR A 643 -26.66 -0.49 -2.24
C TYR A 643 -26.45 0.00 -0.82
N ASP A 644 -27.38 -0.33 0.09
CA ASP A 644 -27.19 -0.16 1.53
C ASP A 644 -26.25 -1.22 2.12
N GLU A 645 -25.96 -1.11 3.41
CA GLU A 645 -25.10 -2.05 4.15
C GLU A 645 -25.64 -3.49 4.21
N ARG A 646 -26.91 -3.70 3.84
CA ARG A 646 -27.63 -4.98 3.86
C ARG A 646 -27.76 -5.59 2.46
N GLY A 647 -27.23 -4.91 1.43
CA GLY A 647 -27.30 -5.33 0.03
C GLY A 647 -28.62 -5.01 -0.67
N ASN A 648 -29.51 -4.21 -0.07
CA ASN A 648 -30.71 -3.71 -0.76
C ASN A 648 -30.34 -2.57 -1.72
N ARG A 649 -30.97 -2.52 -2.89
CA ARG A 649 -30.68 -1.47 -3.88
C ARG A 649 -31.41 -0.16 -3.56
N ILE A 650 -30.66 0.87 -3.18
CA ILE A 650 -31.18 2.22 -2.92
C ILE A 650 -31.09 3.11 -4.17
N LYS A 651 -31.84 4.21 -4.20
CA LYS A 651 -31.86 5.17 -5.34
C LYS A 651 -31.18 6.51 -5.05
N GLU A 652 -31.27 6.94 -3.79
CA GLU A 652 -30.79 8.22 -3.28
C GLU A 652 -30.22 7.96 -1.87
N ALA A 653 -29.18 8.68 -1.48
CA ALA A 653 -28.54 8.57 -0.17
C ALA A 653 -28.14 9.96 0.35
N GLY A 654 -28.56 10.30 1.56
CA GLY A 654 -28.32 11.60 2.20
C GLY A 654 -27.10 11.61 3.13
N PRO A 655 -26.88 12.72 3.85
CA PRO A 655 -25.78 12.87 4.80
C PRO A 655 -25.74 11.79 5.90
N SER A 656 -24.51 11.45 6.32
CA SER A 656 -24.15 10.37 7.24
C SER A 656 -24.57 8.96 6.80
N MET A 657 -25.06 8.74 5.57
CA MET A 657 -25.45 7.40 5.11
C MET A 657 -24.27 6.67 4.43
N PRO A 658 -23.92 5.45 4.87
CA PRO A 658 -22.94 4.61 4.18
C PRO A 658 -23.59 3.94 2.95
N VAL A 659 -22.84 3.82 1.85
CA VAL A 659 -23.36 3.30 0.57
C VAL A 659 -22.27 2.51 -0.18
N GLN A 660 -22.60 1.35 -0.72
CA GLN A 660 -21.79 0.72 -1.76
C GLN A 660 -22.20 1.25 -3.14
N ILE A 661 -21.30 1.96 -3.83
CA ILE A 661 -21.49 2.44 -5.21
C ILE A 661 -20.82 1.50 -6.22
N ILE A 662 -21.41 1.42 -7.42
CA ILE A 662 -20.85 0.72 -8.59
C ILE A 662 -20.75 1.69 -9.76
N GLY A 663 -19.60 1.74 -10.43
CA GLY A 663 -19.47 2.43 -11.72
C GLY A 663 -18.17 3.21 -11.95
N LEU A 664 -17.25 3.22 -10.99
CA LEU A 664 -15.90 3.79 -11.14
C LEU A 664 -15.05 2.98 -12.13
N ASP A 665 -14.04 3.63 -12.70
CA ASP A 665 -13.10 3.06 -13.66
C ASP A 665 -11.98 2.21 -13.03
N GLY A 666 -11.73 2.42 -11.74
CA GLY A 666 -10.79 1.67 -10.90
C GLY A 666 -11.25 1.68 -9.44
N ALA A 667 -10.47 1.04 -8.57
CA ALA A 667 -10.61 1.19 -7.12
C ALA A 667 -9.95 2.52 -6.69
N PRO A 668 -10.70 3.51 -6.16
CA PRO A 668 -10.10 4.62 -5.44
C PRO A 668 -9.44 4.10 -4.16
N ARG A 669 -8.56 4.89 -3.53
CA ARG A 669 -7.94 4.47 -2.27
C ARG A 669 -8.94 4.60 -1.13
N ALA A 670 -8.82 3.73 -0.13
CA ALA A 670 -9.48 3.96 1.15
C ALA A 670 -8.97 5.28 1.76
N GLY A 671 -9.87 6.19 2.12
CA GLY A 671 -9.57 7.53 2.61
C GLY A 671 -9.59 8.66 1.56
N ASP A 672 -9.64 8.36 0.25
CA ASP A 672 -9.77 9.40 -0.78
C ASP A 672 -11.10 10.19 -0.56
N LYS A 673 -11.06 11.52 -0.65
CA LYS A 673 -12.28 12.35 -0.73
C LYS A 673 -13.00 12.06 -2.06
N PHE A 674 -14.33 12.08 -2.04
CA PHE A 674 -15.15 12.05 -3.25
C PHE A 674 -16.05 13.28 -3.38
N LYS A 675 -16.29 13.69 -4.62
CA LYS A 675 -17.17 14.82 -4.99
C LYS A 675 -18.00 14.46 -6.22
N VAL A 676 -19.29 14.79 -6.19
CA VAL A 676 -20.17 14.73 -7.36
C VAL A 676 -20.07 16.03 -8.16
N TYR A 677 -19.91 15.90 -9.48
CA TYR A 677 -19.95 17.01 -10.42
C TYR A 677 -21.16 16.91 -11.35
N ALA A 678 -21.73 18.06 -11.73
CA ALA A 678 -22.83 18.11 -12.68
C ALA A 678 -22.40 17.81 -14.13
N ASP A 679 -21.20 18.23 -14.52
CA ASP A 679 -20.67 18.09 -15.88
C ASP A 679 -19.57 17.00 -15.96
N GLU A 680 -19.88 15.87 -16.60
CA GLU A 680 -18.97 14.73 -16.81
C GLU A 680 -17.61 15.12 -17.42
N LYS A 681 -17.59 16.18 -18.25
CA LYS A 681 -16.37 16.68 -18.91
C LYS A 681 -15.41 17.39 -17.97
N GLU A 682 -15.92 17.90 -16.85
CA GLU A 682 -15.15 18.63 -15.84
C GLU A 682 -14.49 17.64 -14.88
N ALA A 683 -15.31 16.79 -14.27
CA ALA A 683 -14.90 15.62 -13.49
C ALA A 683 -13.79 14.82 -14.18
N LYS A 684 -13.94 14.54 -15.49
CA LYS A 684 -12.94 13.78 -16.26
C LYS A 684 -11.61 14.52 -16.45
N LYS A 685 -11.61 15.86 -16.59
CA LYS A 685 -10.35 16.63 -16.63
C LYS A 685 -9.65 16.60 -15.28
N ILE A 686 -10.40 16.78 -14.19
CA ILE A 686 -9.88 16.78 -12.82
C ILE A 686 -9.23 15.43 -12.50
N ALA A 687 -9.94 14.33 -12.77
CA ALA A 687 -9.40 12.97 -12.64
C ALA A 687 -8.13 12.74 -13.47
N GLN A 688 -8.10 13.22 -14.72
CA GLN A 688 -6.91 13.12 -15.59
C GLN A 688 -5.71 13.97 -15.11
N LYS A 689 -5.96 15.18 -14.58
CA LYS A 689 -4.95 16.04 -13.95
C LYS A 689 -4.34 15.34 -12.72
N ARG A 690 -5.17 14.78 -11.84
CA ARG A 690 -4.75 14.04 -10.64
C ARG A 690 -3.97 12.77 -10.97
N ASP A 691 -4.44 11.96 -11.94
CA ASP A 691 -3.71 10.75 -12.40
C ASP A 691 -2.36 11.09 -13.05
N GLN A 692 -2.25 12.18 -13.83
CA GLN A 692 -0.96 12.62 -14.37
C GLN A 692 0.03 12.97 -13.24
N ILE A 693 -0.37 13.84 -12.30
CA ILE A 693 0.51 14.29 -11.21
C ILE A 693 0.97 13.09 -10.36
N TYR A 694 0.07 12.17 -10.04
CA TYR A 694 0.42 10.96 -9.28
C TYR A 694 1.43 10.05 -10.03
N ARG A 695 1.28 9.86 -11.34
CA ARG A 695 2.23 9.07 -12.14
C ARG A 695 3.62 9.69 -12.13
N GLU A 696 3.71 11.02 -12.17
CA GLU A 696 4.98 11.74 -12.11
C GLU A 696 5.62 11.65 -10.71
N GLN A 697 4.83 11.78 -9.64
CA GLN A 697 5.26 11.50 -8.26
C GLN A 697 5.83 10.07 -8.14
N GLN A 698 5.16 9.04 -8.68
CA GLN A 698 5.69 7.68 -8.67
C GLN A 698 6.97 7.50 -9.52
N LEU A 699 7.11 8.23 -10.63
CA LEU A 699 8.31 8.18 -11.46
C LEU A 699 9.51 8.88 -10.80
N ARG A 700 9.30 9.98 -10.05
CA ARG A 700 10.34 10.66 -9.27
C ARG A 700 10.67 9.93 -7.95
N ALA A 701 9.68 9.34 -7.28
CA ALA A 701 9.88 8.55 -6.05
C ALA A 701 10.73 7.29 -6.27
N ARG A 702 10.77 6.77 -7.51
CA ARG A 702 11.76 5.78 -7.95
C ARG A 702 13.15 6.42 -8.04
N ARG A 703 13.82 6.57 -6.90
CA ARG A 703 15.26 6.81 -6.86
C ARG A 703 15.96 5.76 -7.73
N HIS A 704 16.65 6.21 -8.77
CA HIS A 704 17.55 5.36 -9.53
C HIS A 704 18.71 4.96 -8.62
N ILE A 705 18.73 3.72 -8.14
CA ILE A 705 19.82 3.21 -7.32
C ILE A 705 21.11 3.39 -8.11
N THR A 706 22.03 4.18 -7.57
CA THR A 706 23.28 4.52 -8.26
C THR A 706 24.22 3.31 -8.30
N LEU A 707 25.15 3.28 -9.26
CA LEU A 707 26.19 2.24 -9.29
C LEU A 707 27.04 2.25 -8.01
N ASP A 708 27.21 3.42 -7.38
CA ASP A 708 27.92 3.57 -6.11
C ASP A 708 27.10 3.05 -4.91
N GLU A 709 25.77 3.24 -4.88
CA GLU A 709 24.90 2.59 -3.90
C GLU A 709 24.87 1.07 -4.08
N ILE A 710 24.84 0.56 -5.33
CA ILE A 710 24.94 -0.87 -5.61
C ILE A 710 26.30 -1.40 -5.13
N GLY A 711 27.40 -0.71 -5.46
CA GLY A 711 28.74 -1.05 -5.00
C GLY A 711 28.85 -1.07 -3.48
N ARG A 712 28.28 -0.07 -2.79
CA ARG A 712 28.23 -0.01 -1.32
C ARG A 712 27.37 -1.12 -0.71
N ARG A 713 26.23 -1.47 -1.33
CA ARG A 713 25.39 -2.61 -0.91
C ARG A 713 26.13 -3.93 -1.05
N LEU A 714 26.84 -4.16 -2.16
CA LEU A 714 27.69 -5.36 -2.32
C LEU A 714 28.88 -5.39 -1.34
N GLN A 715 29.47 -4.24 -1.01
CA GLN A 715 30.55 -4.14 -0.01
C GLN A 715 30.06 -4.41 1.43
N LEU A 716 28.78 -4.17 1.72
CA LEU A 716 28.16 -4.48 3.02
C LEU A 716 27.85 -5.98 3.21
N GLY A 717 27.99 -6.80 2.16
CA GLY A 717 27.93 -8.26 2.23
C GLY A 717 26.75 -8.87 1.47
N GLU A 718 26.28 -10.03 1.93
CA GLU A 718 25.27 -10.85 1.26
C GLU A 718 23.84 -10.31 1.47
N PHE A 719 23.56 -9.11 0.95
CA PHE A 719 22.24 -8.49 0.94
C PHE A 719 21.26 -9.25 0.05
N LYS A 720 20.06 -9.56 0.56
CA LYS A 720 19.03 -10.33 -0.15
C LYS A 720 17.73 -9.53 -0.22
N GLU A 721 17.10 -9.47 -1.39
CA GLU A 721 15.77 -8.86 -1.55
C GLU A 721 14.71 -9.98 -1.61
N LEU A 722 13.61 -9.83 -0.87
CA LEU A 722 12.43 -10.69 -0.99
C LEU A 722 11.35 -9.94 -1.77
N ASN A 723 11.21 -10.29 -3.05
CA ASN A 723 10.23 -9.69 -3.94
C ASN A 723 8.83 -10.29 -3.72
N LEU A 724 7.84 -9.42 -3.43
CA LEU A 724 6.46 -9.80 -3.18
C LEU A 724 5.50 -9.04 -4.11
N ILE A 725 4.42 -9.72 -4.51
CA ILE A 725 3.26 -9.12 -5.18
C ILE A 725 2.03 -9.42 -4.31
N ILE A 726 1.31 -8.37 -3.91
CA ILE A 726 0.16 -8.45 -2.99
C ILE A 726 -1.13 -8.23 -3.78
N LYS A 727 -2.05 -9.19 -3.67
CA LYS A 727 -3.43 -9.08 -4.15
C LYS A 727 -4.37 -9.30 -2.98
N GLY A 728 -5.32 -8.40 -2.78
CA GLY A 728 -6.32 -8.52 -1.72
C GLY A 728 -7.74 -8.29 -2.24
N ASP A 729 -8.73 -8.53 -1.41
CA ASP A 729 -10.13 -8.28 -1.71
C ASP A 729 -10.49 -6.78 -1.66
N VAL A 730 -10.00 -6.08 -0.63
CA VAL A 730 -10.18 -4.63 -0.42
C VAL A 730 -8.84 -3.90 -0.33
N ASP A 731 -8.83 -2.63 -0.75
CA ASP A 731 -7.63 -1.78 -0.82
C ASP A 731 -6.96 -1.57 0.55
N GLY A 732 -7.75 -1.34 1.60
CA GLY A 732 -7.25 -1.14 2.96
C GLY A 732 -6.47 -2.35 3.51
N SER A 733 -6.90 -3.58 3.22
CA SER A 733 -6.20 -4.80 3.65
C SER A 733 -4.90 -5.02 2.87
N VAL A 734 -4.89 -4.68 1.58
CA VAL A 734 -3.68 -4.66 0.75
C VAL A 734 -2.65 -3.68 1.30
N GLU A 735 -3.08 -2.51 1.74
CA GLU A 735 -2.23 -1.50 2.36
C GLU A 735 -1.72 -1.90 3.75
N ALA A 736 -2.60 -2.31 4.66
CA ALA A 736 -2.21 -2.76 5.99
C ALA A 736 -1.21 -3.93 5.96
N LEU A 737 -1.41 -4.88 5.05
CA LEU A 737 -0.45 -5.97 4.80
C LEU A 737 0.85 -5.46 4.16
N SER A 738 0.80 -4.46 3.27
CA SER A 738 2.01 -3.86 2.70
C SER A 738 2.89 -3.26 3.79
N ASP A 739 2.30 -2.44 4.67
CA ASP A 739 3.03 -1.72 5.70
C ASP A 739 3.54 -2.68 6.79
N ALA A 740 2.75 -3.70 7.14
CA ALA A 740 3.17 -4.76 8.07
C ALA A 740 4.36 -5.58 7.54
N LEU A 741 4.38 -5.92 6.24
CA LEU A 741 5.47 -6.70 5.65
C LEU A 741 6.73 -5.86 5.41
N VAL A 742 6.60 -4.57 5.05
CA VAL A 742 7.77 -3.67 4.93
C VAL A 742 8.47 -3.49 6.29
N LYS A 743 7.72 -3.41 7.40
CA LYS A 743 8.26 -3.35 8.78
C LYS A 743 9.12 -4.58 9.18
N LEU A 744 9.06 -5.70 8.45
CA LEU A 744 9.92 -6.87 8.69
C LEU A 744 11.31 -6.75 8.03
N SER A 745 11.56 -5.70 7.24
CA SER A 745 12.83 -5.48 6.54
C SER A 745 13.96 -5.16 7.52
N ASN A 746 15.12 -5.77 7.30
CA ASN A 746 16.34 -5.60 8.10
C ASN A 746 17.54 -5.30 7.19
N GLU A 747 18.65 -4.81 7.75
CA GLU A 747 19.86 -4.45 6.98
C GLU A 747 20.41 -5.58 6.09
N LYS A 748 20.18 -6.85 6.46
CA LYS A 748 20.56 -8.03 5.68
C LYS A 748 19.54 -8.45 4.62
N VAL A 749 18.25 -8.18 4.85
CA VAL A 749 17.15 -8.68 4.01
C VAL A 749 16.02 -7.64 3.88
N GLU A 750 15.82 -7.11 2.68
CA GLU A 750 14.80 -6.10 2.37
C GLU A 750 13.54 -6.77 1.78
N VAL A 751 12.35 -6.44 2.32
CA VAL A 751 11.06 -6.88 1.75
C VAL A 751 10.59 -5.86 0.72
N ARG A 752 10.54 -6.25 -0.56
CA ARG A 752 10.20 -5.36 -1.66
C ARG A 752 8.86 -5.72 -2.30
N ILE A 753 7.89 -4.82 -2.18
CA ILE A 753 6.57 -4.97 -2.80
C ILE A 753 6.61 -4.39 -4.21
N ILE A 754 6.63 -5.25 -5.22
CA ILE A 754 6.72 -4.85 -6.64
C ILE A 754 5.39 -4.30 -7.14
N HIS A 755 4.28 -4.96 -6.78
CA HIS A 755 2.94 -4.56 -7.15
C HIS A 755 1.96 -4.88 -6.03
N LYS A 756 1.04 -3.95 -5.75
CA LYS A 756 -0.09 -4.12 -4.84
C LYS A 756 -1.38 -3.70 -5.54
N GLY A 757 -2.48 -4.41 -5.31
CA GLY A 757 -3.79 -4.05 -5.88
C GLY A 757 -4.92 -5.00 -5.47
N VAL A 758 -6.16 -4.64 -5.81
CA VAL A 758 -7.37 -5.38 -5.42
C VAL A 758 -7.86 -6.38 -6.48
N GLY A 759 -8.57 -7.41 -6.02
CA GLY A 759 -9.26 -8.41 -6.83
C GLY A 759 -8.48 -9.71 -7.09
N GLN A 760 -9.06 -10.54 -7.95
CA GLN A 760 -8.56 -11.88 -8.26
C GLN A 760 -7.16 -11.85 -8.92
N ILE A 761 -6.27 -12.80 -8.56
CA ILE A 761 -4.93 -12.88 -9.17
C ILE A 761 -5.06 -13.26 -10.65
N THR A 762 -4.45 -12.46 -11.52
CA THR A 762 -4.58 -12.53 -12.98
C THR A 762 -3.34 -13.11 -13.66
N GLU A 763 -3.48 -13.47 -14.94
CA GLU A 763 -2.35 -13.87 -15.80
C GLU A 763 -1.25 -12.79 -15.83
N ALA A 764 -1.60 -11.50 -15.79
CA ALA A 764 -0.63 -10.40 -15.78
C ALA A 764 0.21 -10.36 -14.49
N ASP A 765 -0.38 -10.72 -13.36
CA ASP A 765 0.32 -10.76 -12.07
C ASP A 765 1.34 -11.91 -12.02
N VAL A 766 1.00 -13.06 -12.62
CA VAL A 766 1.91 -14.21 -12.75
C VAL A 766 3.06 -13.91 -13.71
N ASN A 767 2.80 -13.25 -14.83
CA ASN A 767 3.86 -12.80 -15.74
C ASN A 767 4.81 -11.78 -15.08
N LEU A 768 4.26 -10.86 -14.27
CA LEU A 768 5.07 -9.90 -13.51
C LEU A 768 5.92 -10.60 -12.43
N ALA A 769 5.38 -11.62 -11.78
CA ALA A 769 6.09 -12.43 -10.80
C ALA A 769 7.25 -13.22 -11.43
N ALA A 770 7.00 -13.93 -12.53
CA ALA A 770 8.02 -14.68 -13.26
C ALA A 770 9.13 -13.77 -13.82
N ALA A 771 8.79 -12.55 -14.25
CA ALA A 771 9.76 -11.56 -14.73
C ALA A 771 10.59 -10.87 -13.63
N SER A 772 10.29 -11.12 -12.34
CA SER A 772 10.87 -10.40 -11.20
C SER A 772 11.25 -11.30 -10.01
N ASP A 773 11.23 -12.62 -10.18
CA ASP A 773 11.44 -13.63 -9.13
C ASP A 773 10.61 -13.38 -7.85
N ALA A 774 9.33 -13.00 -8.02
CA ALA A 774 8.46 -12.58 -6.92
C ALA A 774 7.47 -13.67 -6.47
N ILE A 775 7.17 -13.71 -5.16
CA ILE A 775 6.10 -14.55 -4.60
C ILE A 775 4.77 -13.77 -4.62
N ILE A 776 3.69 -14.41 -5.06
CA ILE A 776 2.35 -13.80 -5.03
C ILE A 776 1.63 -14.20 -3.74
N ILE A 777 1.18 -13.19 -3.00
CA ILE A 777 0.37 -13.31 -1.80
C ILE A 777 -1.06 -12.86 -2.13
N GLY A 778 -2.01 -13.79 -2.03
CA GLY A 778 -3.45 -13.55 -2.16
C GLY A 778 -4.13 -13.46 -0.79
N PHE A 779 -4.65 -12.29 -0.42
CA PHE A 779 -5.37 -12.05 0.82
C PHE A 779 -6.88 -12.08 0.59
N ASN A 780 -7.57 -13.09 1.14
CA ASN A 780 -8.98 -13.41 0.88
C ASN A 780 -9.36 -13.59 -0.62
N VAL A 781 -8.37 -13.59 -1.51
CA VAL A 781 -8.53 -13.77 -2.97
C VAL A 781 -7.84 -15.04 -3.45
N ARG A 782 -8.46 -15.68 -4.45
CA ARG A 782 -7.94 -16.89 -5.10
C ARG A 782 -7.36 -16.55 -6.48
N PRO A 783 -6.47 -17.37 -7.06
CA PRO A 783 -6.10 -17.21 -8.45
C PRO A 783 -7.27 -17.46 -9.41
N SER A 784 -7.24 -16.83 -10.57
CA SER A 784 -8.06 -17.24 -11.71
C SER A 784 -7.56 -18.57 -12.27
N GLY A 785 -8.46 -19.39 -12.84
CA GLY A 785 -8.13 -20.77 -13.25
C GLY A 785 -6.98 -20.85 -14.26
N LYS A 786 -6.83 -19.85 -15.13
CA LYS A 786 -5.68 -19.71 -16.04
C LYS A 786 -4.41 -19.24 -15.35
N ALA A 787 -4.50 -18.26 -14.44
CA ALA A 787 -3.34 -17.81 -13.66
C ALA A 787 -2.75 -18.94 -12.81
N ALA A 788 -3.61 -19.82 -12.24
CA ALA A 788 -3.17 -21.01 -11.52
C ALA A 788 -2.45 -22.03 -12.42
N GLN A 789 -2.85 -22.18 -13.69
CA GLN A 789 -2.15 -23.02 -14.66
C GLN A 789 -0.82 -22.40 -15.08
N LEU A 790 -0.82 -21.13 -15.47
CA LEU A 790 0.39 -20.39 -15.87
C LEU A 790 1.44 -20.36 -14.74
N ALA A 791 1.01 -20.23 -13.49
CA ALA A 791 1.93 -20.27 -12.34
C ALA A 791 2.55 -21.66 -12.11
N GLN A 792 1.87 -22.75 -12.50
CA GLN A 792 2.45 -24.09 -12.49
C GLN A 792 3.41 -24.34 -13.68
N GLU A 793 3.16 -23.68 -14.82
CA GLU A 793 4.03 -23.75 -16.01
C GLU A 793 5.32 -22.92 -15.84
N GLU A 794 5.22 -21.70 -15.29
CA GLU A 794 6.35 -20.79 -15.02
C GLU A 794 7.03 -21.02 -13.64
N GLY A 795 6.47 -21.89 -12.79
CA GLY A 795 7.01 -22.20 -11.45
C GLY A 795 6.78 -21.13 -10.37
N VAL A 796 5.94 -20.13 -10.63
CA VAL A 796 5.62 -19.03 -9.72
C VAL A 796 4.85 -19.52 -8.49
N GLN A 797 5.32 -19.18 -7.30
CA GLN A 797 4.61 -19.49 -6.06
C GLN A 797 3.45 -18.52 -5.82
N ILE A 798 2.24 -19.07 -5.68
CA ILE A 798 1.04 -18.38 -5.21
C ILE A 798 0.67 -18.95 -3.84
N LYS A 799 0.68 -18.12 -2.80
CA LYS A 799 0.12 -18.45 -1.48
C LYS A 799 -1.17 -17.65 -1.24
N THR A 800 -2.18 -18.27 -0.65
CA THR A 800 -3.47 -17.62 -0.35
C THR A 800 -3.82 -17.78 1.13
N TYR A 801 -4.21 -16.68 1.78
CA TYR A 801 -4.47 -16.60 3.21
C TYR A 801 -5.80 -15.90 3.50
N SER A 802 -6.35 -16.12 4.69
CA SER A 802 -7.57 -15.45 5.17
C SER A 802 -7.39 -14.72 6.50
N ILE A 803 -6.19 -14.77 7.10
CA ILE A 803 -5.85 -14.12 8.37
C ILE A 803 -4.49 -13.45 8.21
N ILE A 804 -4.39 -12.16 8.55
CA ILE A 804 -3.18 -11.35 8.30
C ILE A 804 -1.94 -11.83 9.08
N TYR A 805 -2.13 -12.39 10.28
CA TYR A 805 -1.05 -13.01 11.07
C TYR A 805 -0.39 -14.18 10.33
N GLU A 806 -1.16 -15.05 9.67
CA GLU A 806 -0.61 -16.19 8.92
C GLU A 806 0.36 -15.72 7.83
N VAL A 807 0.08 -14.59 7.18
CA VAL A 807 0.96 -14.01 6.16
C VAL A 807 2.25 -13.48 6.79
N ILE A 808 2.13 -12.75 7.90
CA ILE A 808 3.26 -12.14 8.61
C ILE A 808 4.21 -13.21 9.13
N ASP A 809 3.68 -14.29 9.72
CA ASP A 809 4.47 -15.40 10.24
C ASP A 809 5.13 -16.23 9.14
N ASP A 810 4.43 -16.51 8.03
CA ASP A 810 5.02 -17.24 6.88
C ASP A 810 6.12 -16.42 6.18
N VAL A 811 5.95 -15.09 6.06
CA VAL A 811 6.99 -14.21 5.49
C VAL A 811 8.14 -14.07 6.48
N LYS A 812 7.90 -13.93 7.78
CA LYS A 812 8.97 -13.95 8.79
C LYS A 812 9.75 -15.27 8.75
N ALA A 813 9.06 -16.40 8.65
CA ALA A 813 9.71 -17.72 8.50
C ALA A 813 10.50 -17.84 7.19
N ALA A 814 10.06 -17.22 6.09
CA ALA A 814 10.83 -17.14 4.86
C ALA A 814 12.12 -16.31 5.06
N LEU A 815 12.01 -15.13 5.68
CA LEU A 815 13.15 -14.25 6.01
C LEU A 815 14.17 -14.94 6.93
N GLU A 816 13.72 -15.67 7.97
CA GLU A 816 14.60 -16.47 8.85
C GLU A 816 15.36 -17.58 8.11
N ASN A 817 14.82 -18.11 7.01
CA ASN A 817 15.53 -19.08 6.17
C ASN A 817 16.38 -18.44 5.07
N MET A 818 16.20 -17.15 4.76
CA MET A 818 17.09 -16.37 3.89
C MET A 818 18.32 -15.84 4.63
N LEU A 819 18.21 -15.62 5.95
CA LEU A 819 19.33 -15.26 6.82
C LEU A 819 20.38 -16.38 6.88
N SER A 820 21.61 -16.04 6.51
CA SER A 820 22.76 -16.94 6.62
C SER A 820 23.06 -17.21 8.11
N PRO A 821 23.26 -18.48 8.54
CA PRO A 821 23.47 -18.83 9.95
C PRO A 821 24.63 -18.07 10.61
N VAL A 822 24.50 -17.78 11.90
CA VAL A 822 25.58 -17.17 12.68
C VAL A 822 26.52 -18.27 13.16
N GLU A 823 27.81 -18.12 12.84
CA GLU A 823 28.86 -18.96 13.42
C GLU A 823 29.08 -18.58 14.89
N ARG A 824 28.87 -19.54 15.78
CA ARG A 824 29.08 -19.39 17.21
C ARG A 824 30.09 -20.41 17.70
N GLU A 825 31.11 -19.93 18.40
CA GLU A 825 32.13 -20.77 19.01
C GLU A 825 31.62 -21.34 20.34
N GLU A 826 31.65 -22.66 20.46
CA GLU A 826 31.39 -23.39 21.70
C GLU A 826 32.68 -24.07 22.16
N VAL A 827 33.17 -23.69 23.34
CA VAL A 827 34.35 -24.32 23.95
C VAL A 827 33.97 -25.72 24.43
N THR A 828 34.52 -26.73 23.77
CA THR A 828 34.26 -28.15 24.08
C THR A 828 35.07 -28.66 25.26
N GLY A 829 36.25 -28.08 25.53
CA GLY A 829 37.09 -28.43 26.67
C GLY A 829 38.43 -27.69 26.69
N THR A 830 39.14 -27.81 27.80
CA THR A 830 40.49 -27.24 28.01
C THR A 830 41.47 -28.33 28.41
N ALA A 831 42.73 -28.20 28.00
CA ALA A 831 43.83 -29.03 28.48
C ALA A 831 45.08 -28.19 28.78
N GLU A 832 45.84 -28.62 29.78
CA GLU A 832 47.08 -27.97 30.22
C GLU A 832 48.29 -28.75 29.69
N VAL A 833 49.25 -28.07 29.06
CA VAL A 833 50.48 -28.67 28.52
C VAL A 833 51.47 -28.92 29.66
N ARG A 834 51.74 -30.20 29.95
CA ARG A 834 52.67 -30.63 31.00
C ARG A 834 54.09 -30.89 30.49
N GLN A 835 54.21 -31.45 29.29
CA GLN A 835 55.50 -31.81 28.69
C GLN A 835 55.47 -31.61 27.17
N THR A 836 56.62 -31.32 26.56
CA THR A 836 56.73 -31.17 25.09
C THR A 836 57.74 -32.14 24.46
N PHE A 837 57.29 -32.88 23.44
CA PHE A 837 58.07 -33.91 22.75
C PHE A 837 58.33 -33.51 21.29
N LYS A 838 59.59 -33.40 20.89
CA LYS A 838 59.97 -33.07 19.50
C LYS A 838 60.23 -34.34 18.70
N ILE A 839 59.43 -34.58 17.67
CA ILE A 839 59.50 -35.79 16.82
C ILE A 839 59.78 -35.37 15.38
N SER A 840 60.92 -35.80 14.84
CA SER A 840 61.50 -35.32 13.56
C SER A 840 60.65 -35.52 12.29
N LYS A 841 59.52 -36.24 12.38
CA LYS A 841 58.56 -36.46 11.28
C LYS A 841 57.16 -35.88 11.54
N VAL A 842 56.89 -35.35 12.74
CA VAL A 842 55.54 -34.97 13.19
C VAL A 842 55.49 -33.55 13.77
N GLY A 843 56.64 -32.99 14.18
CA GLY A 843 56.74 -31.67 14.81
C GLY A 843 56.81 -31.78 16.33
N THR A 844 56.28 -30.77 17.02
CA THR A 844 56.22 -30.73 18.49
C THR A 844 54.86 -31.27 18.95
N VAL A 845 54.89 -32.40 19.65
CA VAL A 845 53.73 -33.04 20.29
C VAL A 845 53.66 -32.57 21.73
N ALA A 846 52.53 -32.00 22.13
CA ALA A 846 52.28 -31.55 23.48
C ALA A 846 51.63 -32.68 24.30
N GLY A 847 52.31 -33.12 25.36
CA GLY A 847 51.74 -34.01 26.38
C GLY A 847 50.90 -33.20 27.35
N CYS A 848 49.57 -33.37 27.26
CA CYS A 848 48.59 -32.52 27.92
C CYS A 848 47.66 -33.33 28.84
N MET A 849 47.08 -32.67 29.83
CA MET A 849 46.01 -33.24 30.68
C MET A 849 44.73 -32.43 30.49
N VAL A 850 43.60 -33.09 30.19
CA VAL A 850 42.31 -32.40 30.00
C VAL A 850 41.76 -31.91 31.33
N THR A 851 41.73 -30.60 31.54
CA THR A 851 41.30 -29.90 32.77
C THR A 851 39.78 -29.69 32.83
N SER A 852 39.13 -29.44 31.69
CA SER A 852 37.67 -29.32 31.58
C SER A 852 37.12 -29.90 30.27
N GLY A 853 35.85 -30.30 30.27
CA GLY A 853 35.14 -30.74 29.07
C GLY A 853 35.73 -31.98 28.38
N LYS A 854 35.72 -31.95 27.04
CA LYS A 854 36.29 -32.97 26.14
C LYS A 854 37.02 -32.31 24.98
N ILE A 855 38.09 -32.93 24.50
CA ILE A 855 38.78 -32.52 23.27
C ILE A 855 38.48 -33.56 22.18
N TYR A 856 37.93 -33.12 21.05
CA TYR A 856 37.72 -33.94 19.86
C TYR A 856 38.87 -33.79 18.87
N ASN A 857 39.20 -34.86 18.14
CA ASN A 857 40.31 -34.89 17.17
C ASN A 857 40.15 -33.95 15.95
N LYS A 858 38.97 -33.34 15.77
CA LYS A 858 38.65 -32.33 14.75
C LYS A 858 38.28 -30.96 15.32
N SER A 859 38.52 -30.72 16.61
CA SER A 859 38.26 -29.38 17.20
C SER A 859 39.26 -28.36 16.66
N ARG A 860 38.84 -27.10 16.60
CA ARG A 860 39.79 -25.98 16.56
C ARG A 860 40.36 -25.76 17.96
N VAL A 861 41.55 -25.17 18.03
CA VAL A 861 42.31 -25.01 19.26
C VAL A 861 43.00 -23.66 19.33
N ARG A 862 42.82 -22.97 20.45
CA ARG A 862 43.59 -21.79 20.84
C ARG A 862 44.67 -22.18 21.83
N VAL A 863 45.90 -21.76 21.56
CA VAL A 863 47.02 -21.84 22.50
C VAL A 863 47.08 -20.55 23.29
N ILE A 864 46.84 -20.64 24.59
CA ILE A 864 46.78 -19.52 25.53
C ILE A 864 47.98 -19.63 26.48
N ARG A 865 48.72 -18.53 26.67
CA ARG A 865 49.83 -18.41 27.62
C ARG A 865 49.68 -17.10 28.37
N ASP A 866 49.78 -17.13 29.70
CA ASP A 866 49.64 -15.96 30.57
C ASP A 866 48.34 -15.14 30.31
N GLY A 867 47.28 -15.82 29.85
CA GLY A 867 45.98 -15.21 29.49
C GLY A 867 45.88 -14.68 28.05
N ILE A 868 46.95 -14.75 27.24
CA ILE A 868 47.00 -14.24 25.87
C ILE A 868 46.92 -15.38 24.85
N VAL A 869 46.05 -15.27 23.84
CA VAL A 869 46.00 -16.20 22.70
C VAL A 869 47.22 -15.99 21.81
N ILE A 870 48.10 -16.99 21.74
CA ILE A 870 49.32 -16.99 20.91
C ILE A 870 49.02 -17.50 19.49
N HIS A 871 48.11 -18.46 19.36
CA HIS A 871 47.80 -19.11 18.10
C HIS A 871 46.39 -19.67 18.12
N ASP A 872 45.68 -19.57 17.00
CA ASP A 872 44.41 -20.21 16.71
C ASP A 872 44.59 -21.11 15.48
N GLY A 873 44.09 -22.34 15.52
CA GLY A 873 44.37 -23.35 14.52
C GLY A 873 43.58 -24.64 14.68
N GLU A 874 43.97 -25.67 13.94
CA GLU A 874 43.28 -26.97 13.90
C GLU A 874 44.18 -28.08 14.47
N LEU A 875 43.57 -29.04 15.19
CA LEU A 875 44.30 -30.24 15.63
C LEU A 875 44.70 -31.10 14.43
N SER A 876 45.99 -31.43 14.35
CA SER A 876 46.54 -32.34 13.34
C SER A 876 46.52 -33.81 13.79
N SER A 877 46.64 -34.07 15.10
CA SER A 877 46.38 -35.40 15.67
C SER A 877 46.06 -35.32 17.17
N LEU A 878 45.27 -36.29 17.63
CA LEU A 878 44.89 -36.51 19.02
C LEU A 878 45.13 -37.98 19.35
N LYS A 879 46.19 -38.26 20.12
CA LYS A 879 46.60 -39.61 20.50
C LYS A 879 46.53 -39.81 22.00
N ARG A 880 46.34 -41.07 22.44
CA ARG A 880 46.52 -41.47 23.83
C ARG A 880 47.43 -42.70 23.88
N TYR A 881 48.55 -42.56 24.58
CA TYR A 881 49.69 -43.48 24.51
C TYR A 881 50.20 -43.70 23.07
N LYS A 882 49.70 -44.73 22.37
CA LYS A 882 50.09 -45.06 20.99
C LYS A 882 48.92 -44.96 20.00
N ASP A 883 47.69 -44.88 20.51
CA ASP A 883 46.46 -45.04 19.73
C ASP A 883 45.84 -43.69 19.37
N ASP A 884 45.33 -43.55 18.14
CA ASP A 884 44.53 -42.39 17.73
C ASP A 884 43.12 -42.48 18.32
N VAL A 885 42.70 -41.44 19.05
CA VAL A 885 41.41 -41.42 19.76
C VAL A 885 40.52 -40.29 19.25
N LYS A 886 39.22 -40.55 19.15
CA LYS A 886 38.22 -39.61 18.62
C LYS A 886 37.95 -38.44 19.57
N GLU A 887 37.86 -38.73 20.86
CA GLU A 887 37.70 -37.77 21.94
C GLU A 887 38.56 -38.18 23.16
N VAL A 888 38.95 -37.19 23.97
CA VAL A 888 39.54 -37.39 25.30
C VAL A 888 38.79 -36.53 26.30
N SER A 889 38.37 -37.15 27.41
CA SER A 889 37.58 -36.51 28.48
C SER A 889 38.46 -35.98 29.62
N LYS A 890 37.92 -35.03 30.39
CA LYS A 890 38.50 -34.49 31.63
C LYS A 890 39.17 -35.57 32.51
N GLY A 891 40.36 -35.26 33.00
CA GLY A 891 41.16 -36.10 33.90
C GLY A 891 42.05 -37.13 33.21
N TYR A 892 41.96 -37.28 31.87
CA TYR A 892 42.87 -38.11 31.10
C TYR A 892 43.97 -37.30 30.42
N GLU A 893 45.13 -37.93 30.26
CA GLU A 893 46.27 -37.40 29.51
C GLU A 893 46.21 -37.79 28.03
N CYS A 894 46.68 -36.89 27.17
CA CYS A 894 46.70 -37.05 25.71
C CYS A 894 47.92 -36.37 25.07
N GLY A 895 48.31 -36.87 23.89
CA GLY A 895 49.25 -36.20 23.00
C GLY A 895 48.49 -35.39 21.96
N LEU A 896 48.68 -34.07 21.97
CA LEU A 896 48.13 -33.13 20.99
C LEU A 896 49.21 -32.71 19.99
N THR A 897 48.86 -32.57 18.71
CA THR A 897 49.71 -31.92 17.70
C THR A 897 48.87 -30.88 16.96
N ILE A 898 49.35 -29.65 16.87
CA ILE A 898 48.63 -28.54 16.22
C ILE A 898 49.17 -28.35 14.79
N LYS A 899 48.26 -28.20 13.82
CA LYS A 899 48.61 -28.01 12.41
C LYS A 899 49.37 -26.70 12.23
N ASN A 900 50.52 -26.75 11.55
CA ASN A 900 51.41 -25.63 11.26
C ASN A 900 52.02 -24.88 12.48
N PHE A 901 51.82 -25.32 13.73
CA PHE A 901 52.34 -24.65 14.92
C PHE A 901 53.24 -25.55 15.77
N ASN A 902 54.44 -25.05 16.12
CA ASN A 902 55.47 -25.79 16.86
C ASN A 902 55.97 -25.09 18.14
N ASN A 903 55.51 -23.86 18.44
CA ASN A 903 56.02 -23.06 19.57
C ASN A 903 55.18 -23.23 20.86
N ILE A 904 54.85 -24.50 21.15
CA ILE A 904 54.16 -24.91 22.38
C ILE A 904 55.20 -25.02 23.50
N LYS A 905 54.86 -24.57 24.71
CA LYS A 905 55.66 -24.66 25.93
C LYS A 905 54.89 -25.37 27.03
N GLU A 906 55.62 -25.80 28.04
CA GLU A 906 55.07 -26.34 29.29
C GLU A 906 54.44 -25.19 30.09
N GLY A 907 53.23 -25.40 30.60
CA GLY A 907 52.37 -24.35 31.19
C GLY A 907 51.43 -23.64 30.21
N ASP A 908 51.48 -23.94 28.90
CA ASP A 908 50.47 -23.45 27.95
C ASP A 908 49.10 -24.10 28.22
N VAL A 909 48.02 -23.34 28.07
CA VAL A 909 46.64 -23.85 28.11
C VAL A 909 46.11 -23.94 26.68
N ILE A 910 45.64 -25.12 26.29
CA ILE A 910 45.01 -25.38 25.00
C ILE A 910 43.50 -25.43 25.19
N GLU A 911 42.80 -24.43 24.67
CA GLU A 911 41.34 -24.36 24.65
C GLU A 911 40.83 -24.94 23.32
N ALA A 912 40.03 -26.01 23.39
CA ALA A 912 39.44 -26.67 22.22
C ALA A 912 37.99 -26.23 22.02
N TYR A 913 37.68 -25.69 20.85
CA TYR A 913 36.36 -25.19 20.49
C TYR A 913 35.85 -25.77 19.17
N GLN A 914 34.54 -25.68 18.97
CA GLN A 914 33.86 -26.03 17.72
C GLN A 914 32.96 -24.88 17.30
N VAL A 915 32.91 -24.63 15.99
CA VAL A 915 31.98 -23.66 15.40
C VAL A 915 30.65 -24.37 15.17
N LYS A 916 29.60 -23.94 15.87
CA LYS A 916 28.22 -24.31 15.59
C LYS A 916 27.58 -23.23 14.74
N MET A 917 26.82 -23.64 13.72
CA MET A 917 25.96 -22.74 12.95
C MET A 917 24.60 -22.65 13.65
N GLU A 918 24.35 -21.54 14.35
CA GLU A 918 23.03 -21.25 14.91
C GLU A 918 22.17 -20.51 13.86
N LYS A 919 20.94 -20.97 13.61
CA LYS A 919 20.01 -20.25 12.73
C LYS A 919 19.68 -18.90 13.34
N GLN A 920 19.87 -17.81 12.60
CA GLN A 920 19.45 -16.49 13.03
C GLN A 920 17.93 -16.37 12.96
N LYS A 921 17.31 -15.80 14.00
CA LYS A 921 15.89 -15.43 14.03
C LYS A 921 15.71 -13.93 13.80
N LEU A 922 14.51 -13.52 13.39
CA LEU A 922 14.07 -12.12 13.32
C LEU A 922 13.42 -11.67 14.64
#